data_AF-A0A1B6ED22-F1
#
_entry.id   AF-A0A1B6ED22-F1
#
_cell.length_a   1.000
_cell.length_b   1.000
_cell.length_c   1.000
_cell.angle_alpha   90.00
_cell.angle_beta   90.00
_cell.angle_gamma   90.00
#
_symmetry.space_group_name_H-M   'P 1'
#
loop_
_entity.id
_entity.type
_entity.pdbx_description
1 polymer ?
#
loop_
_entity_poly.entity_id
_entity_poly.type
_entity_poly.pdbx_seq_one_letter_code
_entity_poly.pdbx_strand_id
1 'polypeptide(L)'
;MAAQDQTYKSKGPAPTVDQINADRVTQLANLYWAPHTAQDHAPFDKSVVDGIYLGEICGSKFSIRRTMMLEFSQYMENYLWPNYKTGEATHAHMMSIVVMLNEKFRERVPAWEAFKKHPDHFSGFFQQVLEASLSTTNVKEKTSLIVFLNHSFNSMEVELVREQVKRLVSLSMWISLQEGRREYEFKKCPKWRKFWIKINKRDAPEQKIKLEWERKFLHRLMLQFIEILEEIPEQGDISPETIQYCERFLELMIDLEALLPTRRFFNTVMDDCHLVVRCYLSPLVKKEEGNLFVQLLEMLKFYSRFEISDETGDPLTDHDMTQLHYSNITSLQKAAFAKFPDLRSFSLANVASVDTRENLLKHFGSLSTENLRAIANYLNLVPPPNKADTENWFRLDLDFLLELLISRHERRASQLEELNSMPLYPTEEIIWNENIVPTEYFSGEGCLALPKLNLQFLTLHDYLLRNLNLFRLESTYEIRQDIEDAISRLCPWRSEDGNVIFGGWARMAQPITNFAVVEVAKPNIGEKKPSRVRADITVNLNVRNVIKSEWENLRKHDVCFLVTVKPTCPIGTRFDYRAPFLPQSGLAYVRGCEMEGMLDQNGRVVEDGPEPRPILPGDNRTFRVMLDCNQYRQDMDRAAQGKEDVYETFNILMRRKPKENNFKAVLETIRELMNTECVVPDWLHDIILGYGDPGAAH
;
A
#
# COMPACT_ATOMS: atom_id res chain seq x y z
N MET A 1 -8.98 1.72 25.12
CA MET A 1 -10.45 1.88 25.01
C MET A 1 -10.83 3.33 25.27
N ALA A 2 -10.73 4.13 24.22
CA ALA A 2 -11.45 5.36 23.93
C ALA A 2 -11.00 5.72 22.51
N ALA A 3 -11.42 4.91 21.53
CA ALA A 3 -11.19 5.23 20.14
C ALA A 3 -11.90 6.56 19.88
N GLN A 4 -11.14 7.60 19.51
CA GLN A 4 -11.72 8.89 19.17
C GLN A 4 -12.66 8.68 17.98
N ASP A 5 -13.93 8.99 18.18
CA ASP A 5 -14.95 9.09 17.16
C ASP A 5 -14.46 10.01 16.03
N GLN A 6 -13.97 9.43 14.94
CA GLN A 6 -13.99 10.10 13.65
C GLN A 6 -15.46 10.17 13.23
N THR A 7 -16.11 11.23 13.69
CA THR A 7 -17.47 11.60 13.30
C THR A 7 -17.56 11.60 11.77
N TYR A 8 -18.33 10.66 11.23
CA TYR A 8 -18.78 10.66 9.85
C TYR A 8 -19.46 12.01 9.56
N LYS A 9 -18.74 12.91 8.88
CA LYS A 9 -19.37 14.10 8.30
C LYS A 9 -20.26 13.61 7.17
N SER A 10 -21.55 13.41 7.46
CA SER A 10 -22.55 13.21 6.42
C SER A 10 -22.39 14.33 5.39
N LYS A 11 -22.32 13.99 4.10
CA LYS A 11 -22.44 15.00 3.03
C LYS A 11 -23.69 15.84 3.34
N GLY A 12 -23.49 17.12 3.67
CA GLY A 12 -24.60 18.05 3.82
C GLY A 12 -25.43 18.09 2.52
N PRO A 13 -26.70 18.50 2.58
CA PRO A 13 -27.56 18.55 1.41
C PRO A 13 -26.89 19.31 0.26
N ALA A 14 -27.02 18.80 -0.97
CA ALA A 14 -26.51 19.44 -2.16
C ALA A 14 -27.05 20.89 -2.23
N PRO A 15 -26.19 21.90 -2.52
CA PRO A 15 -26.61 23.28 -2.54
C PRO A 15 -27.70 23.51 -3.60
N THR A 16 -28.68 24.35 -3.26
CA THR A 16 -29.71 24.80 -4.21
C THR A 16 -29.08 25.66 -5.30
N VAL A 17 -29.72 25.74 -6.48
CA VAL A 17 -29.25 26.57 -7.61
C VAL A 17 -29.05 28.03 -7.18
N ASP A 18 -29.92 28.56 -6.33
CA ASP A 18 -29.80 29.92 -5.79
C ASP A 18 -28.60 30.09 -4.86
N GLN A 19 -28.26 29.08 -4.06
CA GLN A 19 -27.06 29.09 -3.21
C GLN A 19 -25.77 28.98 -4.03
N ILE A 20 -25.79 28.29 -5.17
CA ILE A 20 -24.65 28.23 -6.09
C ILE A 20 -24.47 29.59 -6.78
N ASN A 21 -25.55 30.21 -7.27
CA ASN A 21 -25.48 31.52 -7.92
C ASN A 21 -25.10 32.66 -6.96
N ALA A 22 -25.46 32.55 -5.68
CA ALA A 22 -25.05 33.50 -4.64
C ALA A 22 -23.62 33.28 -4.14
N ASP A 23 -22.96 32.18 -4.52
CA ASP A 23 -21.62 31.87 -4.06
C ASP A 23 -20.56 32.78 -4.71
N ARG A 24 -19.61 33.23 -3.89
CA ARG A 24 -18.54 34.13 -4.32
C ARG A 24 -17.69 33.54 -5.45
N VAL A 25 -17.40 32.24 -5.41
CA VAL A 25 -16.60 31.58 -6.45
C VAL A 25 -17.34 31.61 -7.78
N THR A 26 -18.65 31.33 -7.76
CA THR A 26 -19.49 31.36 -8.97
C THR A 26 -19.62 32.78 -9.55
N GLN A 27 -19.76 33.79 -8.70
CA GLN A 27 -19.78 35.20 -9.15
C GLN A 27 -18.47 35.61 -9.81
N LEU A 28 -17.33 35.25 -9.21
CA LEU A 28 -16.01 35.51 -9.79
C LEU A 28 -15.83 34.73 -11.10
N ALA A 29 -16.25 33.47 -11.14
CA ALA A 29 -16.18 32.67 -12.35
C ALA A 29 -16.94 33.34 -13.50
N ASN A 30 -18.19 33.75 -13.26
CA ASN A 30 -19.02 34.41 -14.27
C ASN A 30 -18.40 35.72 -14.77
N LEU A 31 -17.69 36.45 -13.91
CA LEU A 31 -17.04 37.71 -14.29
C LEU A 31 -15.75 37.50 -15.10
N TYR A 32 -15.01 36.41 -14.88
CA TYR A 32 -13.62 36.31 -15.35
C TYR A 32 -13.28 35.10 -16.23
N TRP A 33 -13.92 33.94 -16.07
CA TRP A 33 -13.45 32.72 -16.75
C TRP A 33 -14.50 31.64 -17.06
N ALA A 34 -15.74 31.78 -16.58
CA ALA A 34 -16.77 30.77 -16.79
C ALA A 34 -17.11 30.66 -18.29
N PRO A 35 -17.25 29.44 -18.83
CA PRO A 35 -17.38 29.24 -20.26
C PRO A 35 -18.65 29.85 -20.86
N HIS A 36 -19.72 29.97 -20.06
CA HIS A 36 -21.01 30.49 -20.53
C HIS A 36 -21.08 32.03 -20.56
N THR A 37 -20.11 32.73 -19.98
CA THR A 37 -20.01 34.21 -19.99
C THR A 37 -18.81 34.72 -20.80
N ALA A 38 -18.20 33.86 -21.64
CA ALA A 38 -16.95 34.13 -22.34
C ALA A 38 -16.91 35.41 -23.20
N GLN A 39 -18.06 35.97 -23.56
CA GLN A 39 -18.14 37.20 -24.37
C GLN A 39 -17.89 38.48 -23.55
N ASP A 40 -18.12 38.43 -22.23
CA ASP A 40 -18.15 39.60 -21.34
C ASP A 40 -17.14 39.50 -20.18
N HIS A 41 -16.08 38.68 -20.33
CA HIS A 41 -15.07 38.51 -19.28
C HIS A 41 -14.25 39.77 -19.04
N ALA A 42 -14.06 40.11 -17.77
CA ALA A 42 -13.09 41.12 -17.34
C ALA A 42 -11.65 40.65 -17.62
N PRO A 43 -10.69 41.59 -17.81
CA PRO A 43 -9.30 41.23 -18.04
C PRO A 43 -8.68 40.52 -16.83
N PHE A 44 -7.63 39.73 -17.08
CA PHE A 44 -6.91 39.03 -16.03
C PHE A 44 -6.41 39.97 -14.93
N ASP A 45 -6.73 39.61 -13.68
CA ASP A 45 -6.26 40.27 -12.48
C ASP A 45 -5.65 39.26 -11.51
N LYS A 46 -4.35 39.43 -11.24
CA LYS A 46 -3.59 38.60 -10.29
C LYS A 46 -4.16 38.62 -8.87
N SER A 47 -4.79 39.74 -8.47
CA SER A 47 -5.36 39.89 -7.12
C SER A 47 -6.54 38.96 -6.90
N VAL A 48 -7.23 38.56 -7.97
CA VAL A 48 -8.32 37.56 -7.93
C VAL A 48 -7.75 36.19 -7.59
N VAL A 49 -6.63 35.80 -8.20
CA VAL A 49 -5.97 34.52 -7.92
C VAL A 49 -5.48 34.48 -6.47
N ASP A 50 -4.79 35.52 -6.02
CA ASP A 50 -4.30 35.63 -4.64
C ASP A 50 -5.49 35.62 -3.64
N GLY A 51 -6.58 36.32 -3.97
CA GLY A 51 -7.79 36.38 -3.15
C GLY A 51 -8.54 35.05 -3.04
N ILE A 52 -8.64 34.30 -4.14
CA ILE A 52 -9.22 32.94 -4.15
C ILE A 52 -8.33 31.99 -3.35
N TYR A 53 -7.02 32.02 -3.56
CA TYR A 53 -6.09 31.16 -2.84
C TYR A 53 -6.16 31.39 -1.33
N LEU A 54 -6.00 32.63 -0.87
CA LEU A 54 -5.99 32.96 0.55
C LEU A 54 -7.39 32.78 1.18
N GLY A 55 -8.44 33.25 0.51
CA GLY A 55 -9.80 33.27 1.06
C GLY A 55 -10.53 31.94 0.96
N GLU A 56 -10.50 31.30 -0.21
CA GLU A 56 -11.32 30.12 -0.49
C GLU A 56 -10.53 28.81 -0.34
N ILE A 57 -9.26 28.75 -0.75
CA ILE A 57 -8.45 27.53 -0.62
C ILE A 57 -7.85 27.44 0.79
N CYS A 58 -6.98 28.36 1.19
CA CYS A 58 -6.37 28.38 2.52
C CYS A 58 -7.40 28.63 3.63
N GLY A 59 -8.30 29.60 3.44
CA GLY A 59 -9.33 29.94 4.42
C GLY A 59 -10.32 28.80 4.72
N SER A 60 -10.59 27.93 3.75
CA SER A 60 -11.38 26.71 3.95
C SER A 60 -10.56 25.48 4.38
N LYS A 61 -9.25 25.66 4.61
CA LYS A 61 -8.29 24.60 4.91
C LYS A 61 -8.23 23.50 3.84
N PHE A 62 -8.23 23.90 2.56
CA PHE A 62 -8.21 23.03 1.37
C PHE A 62 -9.47 22.16 1.27
N SER A 63 -10.65 22.74 1.51
CA SER A 63 -11.91 22.00 1.44
C SER A 63 -12.17 21.48 0.02
N ILE A 64 -12.38 20.16 -0.12
CA ILE A 64 -12.75 19.53 -1.41
C ILE A 64 -13.88 20.27 -2.09
N ARG A 65 -14.93 20.63 -1.33
CA ARG A 65 -16.12 21.28 -1.90
C ARG A 65 -15.77 22.60 -2.59
N ARG A 66 -14.86 23.39 -2.01
CA ARG A 66 -14.38 24.64 -2.62
C ARG A 66 -13.52 24.36 -3.85
N THR A 67 -12.64 23.37 -3.75
CA THR A 67 -11.77 22.93 -4.85
C THR A 67 -12.58 22.42 -6.05
N MET A 68 -13.58 21.56 -5.82
CA MET A 68 -14.51 21.07 -6.84
C MET A 68 -15.26 22.20 -7.54
N MET A 69 -15.73 23.21 -6.80
CA MET A 69 -16.43 24.34 -7.40
C MET A 69 -15.51 25.15 -8.34
N LEU A 70 -14.25 25.34 -7.95
CA LEU A 70 -13.25 25.99 -8.80
C LEU A 70 -12.95 25.17 -10.05
N GLU A 71 -12.71 23.86 -9.89
CA GLU A 71 -12.43 22.95 -11.01
C GLU A 71 -13.61 22.88 -11.99
N PHE A 72 -14.84 22.68 -11.49
CA PHE A 72 -16.06 22.60 -12.31
C PHE A 72 -16.30 23.87 -13.12
N SER A 73 -15.86 25.02 -12.61
CA SER A 73 -15.93 26.30 -13.31
C SER A 73 -14.84 26.51 -14.38
N GLN A 74 -13.97 25.52 -14.59
CA GLN A 74 -12.80 25.57 -15.49
C GLN A 74 -11.78 26.65 -15.10
N TYR A 75 -11.58 26.83 -13.80
CA TYR A 75 -10.63 27.84 -13.26
C TYR A 75 -9.20 27.63 -13.77
N MET A 76 -8.78 26.37 -13.93
CA MET A 76 -7.45 26.03 -14.41
C MET A 76 -7.24 26.38 -15.89
N GLU A 77 -8.15 25.92 -16.74
CA GLU A 77 -8.05 26.03 -18.20
C GLU A 77 -8.28 27.44 -18.71
N ASN A 78 -9.17 28.19 -18.06
CA ASN A 78 -9.64 29.47 -18.58
C ASN A 78 -9.01 30.66 -17.84
N TYR A 79 -8.55 30.50 -16.60
CA TYR A 79 -8.01 31.62 -15.80
C TYR A 79 -6.56 31.41 -15.34
N LEU A 80 -6.23 30.26 -14.75
CA LEU A 80 -4.91 30.06 -14.17
C LEU A 80 -3.82 29.85 -15.23
N TRP A 81 -3.91 28.79 -16.02
CA TRP A 81 -2.83 28.37 -16.90
C TRP A 81 -2.55 29.35 -18.06
N PRO A 82 -3.56 29.87 -18.78
CA PRO A 82 -3.32 30.84 -19.86
C PRO A 82 -2.64 32.13 -19.39
N ASN A 83 -2.80 32.49 -18.12
CA ASN A 83 -2.23 33.72 -17.54
C ASN A 83 -1.00 33.46 -16.66
N TYR A 84 -0.52 32.21 -16.57
CA TYR A 84 0.69 31.88 -15.83
C TYR A 84 1.93 32.30 -16.63
N LYS A 85 2.80 33.09 -16.01
CA LYS A 85 4.07 33.54 -16.60
C LYS A 85 5.24 33.24 -15.67
N THR A 86 6.21 32.51 -16.19
CA THR A 86 7.45 32.18 -15.47
C THR A 86 8.15 33.43 -14.97
N GLY A 87 8.46 33.48 -13.67
CA GLY A 87 9.15 34.62 -13.03
C GLY A 87 8.24 35.78 -12.60
N GLU A 88 6.98 35.81 -13.05
CA GLU A 88 5.99 36.81 -12.63
C GLU A 88 4.90 36.21 -11.72
N ALA A 89 4.59 34.93 -11.89
CA ALA A 89 3.52 34.25 -11.16
C ALA A 89 3.82 34.09 -9.65
N THR A 90 2.82 34.39 -8.82
CA THR A 90 2.93 34.32 -7.35
C THR A 90 2.91 32.86 -6.85
N HIS A 91 3.32 32.66 -5.59
CA HIS A 91 3.16 31.36 -4.91
C HIS A 91 1.70 30.89 -4.91
N ALA A 92 0.76 31.81 -4.68
CA ALA A 92 -0.67 31.52 -4.71
C ALA A 92 -1.16 31.07 -6.10
N HIS A 93 -0.65 31.67 -7.18
CA HIS A 93 -0.95 31.24 -8.55
C HIS A 93 -0.44 29.82 -8.81
N MET A 94 0.82 29.54 -8.45
CA MET A 94 1.41 28.20 -8.57
C MET A 94 0.64 27.17 -7.75
N MET A 95 0.39 27.44 -6.47
CA MET A 95 -0.34 26.52 -5.59
C MET A 95 -1.78 26.29 -6.04
N SER A 96 -2.45 27.31 -6.59
CA SER A 96 -3.79 27.14 -7.17
C SER A 96 -3.77 26.16 -8.33
N ILE A 97 -2.76 26.22 -9.22
CA ILE A 97 -2.60 25.26 -10.32
C ILE A 97 -2.35 23.85 -9.77
N VAL A 98 -1.46 23.72 -8.79
CA VAL A 98 -1.17 22.44 -8.11
C VAL A 98 -2.45 21.80 -7.54
N VAL A 99 -3.25 22.59 -6.82
CA VAL A 99 -4.49 22.11 -6.20
C VAL A 99 -5.53 21.70 -7.26
N MET A 100 -5.70 22.49 -8.34
CA MET A 100 -6.61 22.12 -9.43
C MET A 100 -6.17 20.84 -10.14
N LEU A 101 -4.86 20.66 -10.37
CA LEU A 101 -4.34 19.46 -11.00
C LEU A 101 -4.59 18.22 -10.14
N ASN A 102 -4.30 18.28 -8.84
CA ASN A 102 -4.55 17.17 -7.92
C ASN A 102 -6.05 16.81 -7.88
N GLU A 103 -6.92 17.82 -7.91
CA GLU A 103 -8.37 17.62 -7.96
C GLU A 103 -8.81 16.90 -9.24
N LYS A 104 -8.23 17.24 -10.40
CA LYS A 104 -8.50 16.55 -11.65
C LYS A 104 -8.15 15.06 -11.60
N PHE A 105 -7.03 14.72 -10.96
CA PHE A 105 -6.69 13.32 -10.71
C PHE A 105 -7.68 12.63 -9.77
N ARG A 106 -8.14 13.32 -8.71
CA ARG A 106 -9.14 12.81 -7.77
C ARG A 106 -10.46 12.49 -8.47
N GLU A 107 -10.91 13.36 -9.35
CA GLU A 107 -12.14 13.21 -10.16
C GLU A 107 -11.94 12.35 -11.41
N ARG A 108 -10.72 11.85 -11.67
CA ARG A 108 -10.37 10.99 -12.82
C ARG A 108 -10.65 11.64 -14.18
N VAL A 109 -10.40 12.95 -14.29
CA VAL A 109 -10.51 13.71 -15.55
C VAL A 109 -9.13 14.04 -16.13
N PRO A 110 -9.00 14.31 -17.44
CA PRO A 110 -7.72 14.63 -18.05
C PRO A 110 -7.04 15.86 -17.41
N ALA A 111 -5.90 15.64 -16.74
CA ALA A 111 -5.23 16.67 -15.95
C ALA A 111 -4.22 17.52 -16.74
N TRP A 112 -3.65 16.98 -17.82
CA TRP A 112 -2.49 17.58 -18.50
C TRP A 112 -2.81 18.41 -19.75
N GLU A 113 -4.06 18.42 -20.22
CA GLU A 113 -4.44 19.00 -21.52
C GLU A 113 -4.17 20.51 -21.61
N ALA A 114 -4.41 21.26 -20.53
CA ALA A 114 -4.12 22.70 -20.49
C ALA A 114 -2.64 22.99 -20.75
N PHE A 115 -1.74 22.21 -20.14
CA PHE A 115 -0.30 22.35 -20.32
C PHE A 115 0.16 21.96 -21.72
N LYS A 116 -0.42 20.90 -22.30
CA LYS A 116 -0.11 20.50 -23.69
C LYS A 116 -0.48 21.59 -24.70
N LYS A 117 -1.60 22.27 -24.48
CA LYS A 117 -2.09 23.34 -25.35
C LYS A 117 -1.19 24.59 -25.31
N HIS A 118 -0.64 24.90 -24.13
CA HIS A 118 0.23 26.06 -23.91
C HIS A 118 1.48 25.65 -23.11
N PRO A 119 2.50 25.03 -23.74
CA PRO A 119 3.61 24.38 -23.02
C PRO A 119 4.72 25.35 -22.55
N ASP A 120 4.77 26.57 -23.08
CA ASP A 120 5.93 27.47 -22.99
C ASP A 120 6.41 27.75 -21.55
N HIS A 121 5.48 27.88 -20.60
CA HIS A 121 5.78 28.19 -19.21
C HIS A 121 5.93 26.96 -18.30
N PHE A 122 5.71 25.74 -18.80
CA PHE A 122 5.64 24.53 -17.96
C PHE A 122 6.95 24.23 -17.22
N SER A 123 8.09 24.36 -17.90
CA SER A 123 9.41 24.15 -17.28
C SER A 123 9.66 25.12 -16.12
N GLY A 124 9.22 26.38 -16.26
CA GLY A 124 9.32 27.40 -15.21
C GLY A 124 8.39 27.14 -14.04
N PHE A 125 7.13 26.77 -14.33
CA PHE A 125 6.16 26.34 -13.33
C PHE A 125 6.66 25.14 -12.52
N PHE A 126 7.16 24.12 -13.21
CA PHE A 126 7.68 22.91 -12.56
C PHE A 126 8.88 23.24 -11.67
N GLN A 127 9.79 24.11 -12.11
CA GLN A 127 10.90 24.57 -11.27
C GLN A 127 10.41 25.30 -10.01
N GLN A 128 9.40 26.17 -10.12
CA GLN A 128 8.80 26.85 -8.98
C GLN A 128 8.17 25.86 -7.99
N VAL A 129 7.52 24.78 -8.49
CA VAL A 129 7.00 23.68 -7.67
C VAL A 129 8.13 22.98 -6.90
N LEU A 130 9.23 22.61 -7.55
CA LEU A 130 10.37 21.97 -6.88
C LEU A 130 10.95 22.85 -5.77
N GLU A 131 11.10 24.15 -6.04
CA GLU A 131 11.59 25.11 -5.04
C GLU A 131 10.61 25.26 -3.87
N ALA A 132 9.31 25.31 -4.16
CA ALA A 132 8.26 25.37 -3.14
C ALA A 132 8.22 24.10 -2.29
N SER A 133 8.44 22.91 -2.86
CA SER A 133 8.47 21.64 -2.11
C SER A 133 9.52 21.65 -1.01
N LEU A 134 10.65 22.34 -1.21
CA LEU A 134 11.73 22.41 -0.23
C LEU A 134 11.65 23.64 0.71
N SER A 135 10.99 24.72 0.30
CA SER A 135 10.99 26.00 1.04
C SER A 135 9.71 26.28 1.84
N THR A 136 8.58 25.69 1.44
CA THR A 136 7.28 25.92 2.10
C THR A 136 7.32 25.42 3.53
N THR A 137 6.71 26.15 4.48
CA THR A 137 6.60 25.71 5.88
C THR A 137 5.22 25.13 6.21
N ASN A 138 4.21 25.45 5.42
CA ASN A 138 2.85 24.93 5.59
C ASN A 138 2.76 23.46 5.15
N VAL A 139 2.46 22.56 6.09
CA VAL A 139 2.40 21.11 5.86
C VAL A 139 1.32 20.72 4.84
N LYS A 140 0.19 21.44 4.76
CA LYS A 140 -0.86 21.15 3.75
C LYS A 140 -0.43 21.51 2.33
N GLU A 141 0.26 22.63 2.19
CA GLU A 141 0.86 23.03 0.91
C GLU A 141 1.94 22.01 0.51
N LYS A 142 2.83 21.63 1.44
CA LYS A 142 3.81 20.56 1.21
C LYS A 142 3.14 19.28 0.73
N THR A 143 2.09 18.82 1.40
CA THR A 143 1.35 17.62 1.03
C THR A 143 0.79 17.73 -0.38
N SER A 144 0.18 18.86 -0.74
CA SER A 144 -0.35 19.11 -2.09
C SER A 144 0.75 19.07 -3.15
N LEU A 145 1.93 19.62 -2.84
CA LEU A 145 3.11 19.57 -3.71
C LEU A 145 3.64 18.14 -3.87
N ILE A 146 3.71 17.34 -2.80
CA ILE A 146 4.10 15.92 -2.86
C ILE A 146 3.13 15.13 -3.73
N VAL A 147 1.81 15.34 -3.57
CA VAL A 147 0.79 14.69 -4.41
C VAL A 147 0.95 15.07 -5.88
N PHE A 148 1.19 16.35 -6.18
CA PHE A 148 1.46 16.81 -7.55
C PHE A 148 2.72 16.17 -8.15
N LEU A 149 3.81 16.08 -7.37
CA LEU A 149 5.03 15.43 -7.80
C LEU A 149 4.77 13.95 -8.08
N ASN A 150 3.99 13.29 -7.23
CA ASN A 150 3.62 11.91 -7.43
C ASN A 150 2.81 11.70 -8.71
N HIS A 151 1.82 12.56 -8.99
CA HIS A 151 1.12 12.55 -10.27
C HIS A 151 2.06 12.79 -11.46
N SER A 152 3.05 13.66 -11.31
CA SER A 152 4.03 13.96 -12.35
C SER A 152 4.93 12.75 -12.67
N PHE A 153 5.43 12.05 -11.65
CA PHE A 153 6.22 10.82 -11.84
C PHE A 153 5.38 9.66 -12.39
N ASN A 154 4.10 9.59 -12.04
CA ASN A 154 3.16 8.60 -12.59
C ASN A 154 2.66 8.92 -14.00
N SER A 155 3.02 10.09 -14.57
CA SER A 155 2.57 10.54 -15.90
C SER A 155 3.71 10.67 -16.92
N MET A 156 4.71 9.77 -16.87
CA MET A 156 5.88 9.81 -17.76
C MET A 156 5.56 9.50 -19.23
N GLU A 157 4.36 9.02 -19.55
CA GLU A 157 3.85 8.92 -20.91
C GLU A 157 3.64 10.29 -21.55
N VAL A 158 3.33 11.32 -20.74
CA VAL A 158 3.19 12.70 -21.22
C VAL A 158 4.58 13.30 -21.43
N GLU A 159 4.95 13.51 -22.69
CA GLU A 159 6.29 14.02 -23.09
C GLU A 159 6.70 15.29 -22.34
N LEU A 160 5.79 16.26 -22.23
CA LEU A 160 6.01 17.52 -21.52
C LEU A 160 6.43 17.31 -20.05
N VAL A 161 5.78 16.36 -19.37
CA VAL A 161 6.05 16.01 -17.96
C VAL A 161 7.34 15.19 -17.86
N ARG A 162 7.49 14.19 -18.73
CA ARG A 162 8.66 13.30 -18.80
C ARG A 162 9.97 14.07 -18.87
N GLU A 163 10.06 15.10 -19.71
CA GLU A 163 11.28 15.91 -19.83
C GLU A 163 11.64 16.66 -18.53
N GLN A 164 10.65 16.99 -17.68
CA GLN A 164 10.90 17.63 -16.39
C GLN A 164 11.26 16.64 -15.27
N VAL A 165 10.63 15.46 -15.23
CA VAL A 165 10.85 14.48 -14.15
C VAL A 165 12.09 13.61 -14.40
N LYS A 166 12.40 13.27 -15.66
CA LYS A 166 13.53 12.38 -16.03
C LYS A 166 14.88 12.91 -15.53
N ARG A 167 15.09 14.23 -15.54
CA ARG A 167 16.32 14.86 -15.04
C ARG A 167 16.54 14.66 -13.52
N LEU A 168 15.47 14.38 -12.76
CA LEU A 168 15.51 14.19 -11.31
C LEU A 168 15.88 12.75 -10.91
N VAL A 169 15.69 11.78 -11.82
CA VAL A 169 15.90 10.33 -11.58
C VAL A 169 16.97 9.71 -12.49
N SER A 170 17.73 10.55 -13.20
CA SER A 170 18.84 10.11 -14.05
C SER A 170 20.10 9.80 -13.24
N LEU A 171 21.07 9.06 -13.81
CA LEU A 171 22.36 8.72 -13.18
C LEU A 171 23.06 9.91 -12.50
N SER A 172 22.88 11.13 -13.01
CA SER A 172 23.42 12.35 -12.43
C SER A 172 22.99 12.63 -10.99
N MET A 173 21.88 12.03 -10.53
CA MET A 173 21.41 12.15 -9.15
C MET A 173 22.36 11.54 -8.11
N TRP A 174 23.27 10.64 -8.55
CA TRP A 174 24.31 10.03 -7.70
C TRP A 174 25.36 11.01 -7.18
N ILE A 175 25.26 12.30 -7.54
CA ILE A 175 25.98 13.37 -6.84
C ILE A 175 25.55 13.49 -5.37
N SER A 176 24.38 12.95 -5.04
CA SER A 176 23.81 12.92 -3.69
C SER A 176 24.37 11.78 -2.83
N LEU A 177 24.94 10.74 -3.45
CA LEU A 177 25.53 9.61 -2.72
C LEU A 177 26.79 10.04 -1.98
N GLN A 178 27.02 9.43 -0.81
CA GLN A 178 28.35 9.48 -0.19
C GLN A 178 29.40 8.92 -1.17
N GLU A 179 30.60 9.49 -1.12
CA GLU A 179 31.62 9.15 -2.12
C GLU A 179 32.02 7.67 -2.09
N GLY A 180 32.13 7.08 -0.89
CA GLY A 180 32.46 5.65 -0.73
C GLY A 180 31.43 4.74 -1.40
N ARG A 181 30.14 5.06 -1.22
CA ARG A 181 29.03 4.33 -1.84
C ARG A 181 29.04 4.48 -3.36
N ARG A 182 29.18 5.69 -3.87
CA ARG A 182 29.24 5.95 -5.32
C ARG A 182 30.39 5.19 -5.98
N GLU A 183 31.57 5.18 -5.36
CA GLU A 183 32.73 4.45 -5.86
C GLU A 183 32.53 2.92 -5.79
N TYR A 184 31.84 2.42 -4.77
CA TYR A 184 31.44 1.02 -4.66
C TYR A 184 30.52 0.61 -5.82
N GLU A 185 29.46 1.38 -6.10
CA GLU A 185 28.53 1.09 -7.20
C GLU A 185 29.20 1.16 -8.57
N PHE A 186 30.11 2.10 -8.77
CA PHE A 186 30.90 2.17 -10.00
C PHE A 186 31.89 1.01 -10.17
N LYS A 187 32.35 0.38 -9.09
CA LYS A 187 33.15 -0.85 -9.18
C LYS A 187 32.28 -2.04 -9.57
N LYS A 188 31.05 -2.10 -9.06
CA LYS A 188 30.05 -3.13 -9.40
C LYS A 188 29.62 -3.02 -10.86
N CYS A 189 29.32 -1.81 -11.35
CA CYS A 189 29.01 -1.53 -12.75
C CYS A 189 29.95 -0.47 -13.36
N PRO A 190 31.09 -0.87 -13.95
CA PRO A 190 32.06 0.05 -14.56
C PRO A 190 31.50 0.88 -15.73
N LYS A 191 30.42 0.43 -16.37
CA LYS A 191 29.76 1.17 -17.48
C LYS A 191 29.20 2.51 -16.97
N TRP A 192 28.57 2.53 -15.80
CA TRP A 192 28.02 3.74 -15.21
C TRP A 192 29.08 4.80 -14.91
N ARG A 193 30.29 4.39 -14.48
CA ARG A 193 31.43 5.32 -14.32
C ARG A 193 31.75 6.05 -15.62
N LYS A 194 31.74 5.35 -16.77
CA LYS A 194 32.02 5.96 -18.08
C LYS A 194 30.97 7.01 -18.43
N PHE A 195 29.68 6.72 -18.18
CA PHE A 195 28.60 7.68 -18.42
C PHE A 195 28.66 8.86 -17.46
N TRP A 196 28.95 8.62 -16.18
CA TRP A 196 29.15 9.66 -15.17
C TRP A 196 30.22 10.68 -15.58
N ILE A 197 31.38 10.20 -16.03
CA ILE A 197 32.47 11.06 -16.52
C ILE A 197 32.01 11.89 -17.73
N LYS A 198 31.23 11.31 -18.66
CA LYS A 198 30.69 12.03 -19.81
C LYS A 198 29.69 13.11 -19.41
N ILE A 199 28.81 12.82 -18.45
CA ILE A 199 27.84 13.79 -17.91
C ILE A 199 28.59 14.99 -17.34
N ASN A 200 29.56 14.75 -16.45
CA ASN A 200 30.32 15.84 -15.81
C ASN A 200 31.14 16.67 -16.80
N LYS A 201 31.61 16.07 -17.91
CA LYS A 201 32.31 16.80 -18.98
C LYS A 201 31.38 17.67 -19.83
N ARG A 202 30.10 17.30 -19.94
CA ARG A 202 29.10 18.02 -20.74
C ARG A 202 28.54 19.23 -20.00
N ASP A 203 28.57 19.22 -18.67
CA ASP A 203 28.01 20.30 -17.87
C ASP A 203 28.80 21.59 -18.02
N ALA A 204 28.14 22.62 -18.57
CA ALA A 204 28.71 23.95 -18.69
C ALA A 204 28.91 24.58 -17.30
N PRO A 205 30.02 25.30 -17.04
CA PRO A 205 30.31 25.92 -15.75
C PRO A 205 29.17 26.81 -15.23
N GLU A 206 28.50 27.53 -16.13
CA GLU A 206 27.44 28.49 -15.82
C GLU A 206 26.15 27.81 -15.34
N GLN A 207 25.90 26.57 -15.77
CA GLN A 207 24.70 25.80 -15.42
C GLN A 207 24.91 24.86 -14.23
N LYS A 208 26.16 24.72 -13.78
CA LYS A 208 26.54 23.71 -12.78
C LYS A 208 25.76 23.83 -11.48
N ILE A 209 25.59 25.05 -10.95
CA ILE A 209 24.86 25.28 -9.70
C ILE A 209 23.39 24.82 -9.82
N LYS A 210 22.73 25.18 -10.93
CA LYS A 210 21.34 24.79 -11.20
C LYS A 210 21.21 23.28 -11.34
N LEU A 211 22.08 22.66 -12.14
CA LEU A 211 22.06 21.21 -12.36
C LEU A 211 22.34 20.44 -11.08
N GLU A 212 23.31 20.88 -10.26
CA GLU A 212 23.59 20.27 -8.96
C GLU A 212 22.41 20.38 -8.00
N TRP A 213 21.68 21.51 -8.04
CA TRP A 213 20.48 21.69 -7.24
C TRP A 213 19.38 20.69 -7.66
N GLU A 214 19.10 20.58 -8.96
CA GLU A 214 18.08 19.66 -9.50
C GLU A 214 18.43 18.20 -9.22
N ARG A 215 19.70 17.80 -9.41
CA ARG A 215 20.19 16.44 -9.17
C ARG A 215 20.11 16.01 -7.71
N LYS A 216 20.14 16.97 -6.78
CA LYS A 216 20.00 16.75 -5.33
C LYS A 216 18.58 16.95 -4.83
N PHE A 217 17.61 17.25 -5.70
CA PHE A 217 16.24 17.57 -5.31
C PHE A 217 15.60 16.45 -4.48
N LEU A 218 15.50 15.23 -5.03
CA LEU A 218 14.87 14.10 -4.33
C LEU A 218 15.61 13.72 -3.05
N HIS A 219 16.94 13.83 -3.04
CA HIS A 219 17.74 13.64 -1.83
C HIS A 219 17.37 14.64 -0.74
N ARG A 220 17.36 15.95 -1.05
CA ARG A 220 16.95 17.00 -0.10
C ARG A 220 15.51 16.83 0.37
N LEU A 221 14.63 16.38 -0.52
CA LEU A 221 13.23 16.12 -0.22
C LEU A 221 13.11 14.96 0.81
N MET A 222 13.88 13.88 0.65
CA MET A 222 13.98 12.81 1.64
C MET A 222 14.54 13.29 2.98
N LEU A 223 15.58 14.14 2.98
CA LEU A 223 16.13 14.69 4.21
C LEU A 223 15.10 15.56 4.96
N GLN A 224 14.37 16.42 4.25
CA GLN A 224 13.32 17.22 4.85
C GLN A 224 12.19 16.35 5.43
N PHE A 225 11.80 15.26 4.75
CA PHE A 225 10.84 14.30 5.30
C PHE A 225 11.37 13.62 6.57
N ILE A 226 12.62 13.17 6.56
CA ILE A 226 13.26 12.54 7.72
C ILE A 226 13.30 13.50 8.91
N GLU A 227 13.65 14.77 8.70
CA GLU A 227 13.63 15.80 9.74
C GLU A 227 12.23 15.92 10.36
N ILE A 228 11.18 16.05 9.53
CA ILE A 228 9.78 16.12 10.01
C ILE A 228 9.40 14.85 10.79
N LEU A 229 9.80 13.68 10.30
CA LEU A 229 9.48 12.38 10.91
C LEU A 229 10.18 12.21 12.27
N GLU A 230 11.42 12.66 12.40
CA GLU A 230 12.21 12.57 13.64
C GLU A 230 11.84 13.66 14.66
N GLU A 231 11.23 14.78 14.24
CA GLU A 231 10.64 15.79 15.12
C GLU A 231 9.31 15.35 15.77
N ILE A 232 8.70 14.26 15.31
CA ILE A 232 7.46 13.73 15.90
C ILE A 232 7.72 13.30 17.35
N PRO A 233 6.94 13.78 18.33
CA PRO A 233 7.17 13.43 19.73
C PRO A 233 6.80 11.97 20.02
N GLU A 234 7.59 11.30 20.87
CA GLU A 234 7.30 9.93 21.31
C GLU A 234 5.95 9.82 22.03
N GLN A 235 5.62 10.83 22.84
CA GLN A 235 4.38 10.93 23.61
C GLN A 235 3.65 12.23 23.27
N GLY A 236 2.31 12.18 23.25
CA GLY A 236 1.46 13.33 22.91
C GLY A 236 0.88 13.27 21.49
N ASP A 237 -0.02 14.20 21.22
CA ASP A 237 -0.79 14.26 19.98
C ASP A 237 0.07 14.69 18.79
N ILE A 238 -0.22 14.14 17.62
CA ILE A 238 0.40 14.54 16.35
C ILE A 238 -0.65 15.26 15.50
N SER A 239 -0.24 16.32 14.80
CA SER A 239 -1.09 16.98 13.82
C SER A 239 -1.50 15.98 12.71
N PRO A 240 -2.81 15.85 12.41
CA PRO A 240 -3.29 15.03 11.30
C PRO A 240 -2.66 15.41 9.96
N GLU A 241 -2.34 16.70 9.76
CA GLU A 241 -1.65 17.18 8.57
C GLU A 241 -0.23 16.59 8.44
N THR A 242 0.50 16.46 9.54
CA THR A 242 1.84 15.84 9.54
C THR A 242 1.76 14.36 9.21
N ILE A 243 0.77 13.65 9.76
CA ILE A 243 0.55 12.23 9.44
C ILE A 243 0.26 12.07 7.95
N GLN A 244 -0.69 12.85 7.42
CA GLN A 244 -1.05 12.82 6.00
C GLN A 244 0.13 13.16 5.09
N TYR A 245 0.97 14.13 5.48
CA TYR A 245 2.20 14.42 4.76
C TYR A 245 3.13 13.20 4.71
N CYS A 246 3.36 12.55 5.85
CA CYS A 246 4.23 11.38 5.93
C CYS A 246 3.70 10.20 5.10
N GLU A 247 2.39 9.97 5.12
CA GLU A 247 1.73 8.94 4.31
C GLU A 247 1.85 9.22 2.81
N ARG A 248 1.56 10.46 2.36
CA ARG A 248 1.73 10.88 0.95
C ARG A 248 3.19 10.86 0.52
N PHE A 249 4.12 11.12 1.44
CA PHE A 249 5.54 10.99 1.17
C PHE A 249 5.93 9.54 0.89
N LEU A 250 5.51 8.59 1.73
CA LEU A 250 5.75 7.16 1.47
C LEU A 250 5.10 6.70 0.17
N GLU A 251 3.88 7.18 -0.14
CA GLU A 251 3.23 6.91 -1.42
C GLU A 251 4.10 7.33 -2.62
N LEU A 252 4.70 8.53 -2.58
CA LEU A 252 5.64 8.98 -3.62
C LEU A 252 6.86 8.06 -3.71
N MET A 253 7.44 7.63 -2.58
CA MET A 253 8.60 6.74 -2.58
C MET A 253 8.26 5.36 -3.16
N ILE A 254 7.09 4.82 -2.82
CA ILE A 254 6.59 3.55 -3.36
C ILE A 254 6.46 3.66 -4.88
N ASP A 255 5.80 4.70 -5.39
CA ASP A 255 5.56 4.85 -6.82
C ASP A 255 6.87 5.05 -7.61
N LEU A 256 7.84 5.78 -7.04
CA LEU A 256 9.18 5.92 -7.63
C LEU A 256 9.93 4.58 -7.69
N GLU A 257 9.83 3.77 -6.64
CA GLU A 257 10.48 2.46 -6.55
C GLU A 257 9.78 1.37 -7.37
N ALA A 258 8.48 1.52 -7.63
CA ALA A 258 7.64 0.56 -8.34
C ALA A 258 7.61 0.76 -9.87
N LEU A 259 8.40 1.71 -10.39
CA LEU A 259 8.52 2.04 -11.81
C LEU A 259 10.01 2.02 -12.24
N LEU A 260 10.37 1.17 -13.19
CA LEU A 260 11.78 0.93 -13.55
C LEU A 260 12.55 2.20 -13.99
N PRO A 261 12.00 3.09 -14.85
CA PRO A 261 12.65 4.36 -15.22
C PRO A 261 13.03 5.28 -14.06
N THR A 262 12.23 5.32 -12.99
CA THR A 262 12.49 6.13 -11.80
C THR A 262 13.38 5.39 -10.81
N ARG A 263 13.13 4.09 -10.61
CA ARG A 263 13.84 3.21 -9.69
C ARG A 263 15.34 3.11 -9.97
N ARG A 264 15.73 2.91 -11.24
CA ARG A 264 17.08 2.45 -11.67
C ARG A 264 18.25 3.15 -10.99
N PHE A 265 18.17 4.45 -10.74
CA PHE A 265 19.21 5.19 -10.00
C PHE A 265 18.73 5.69 -8.64
N PHE A 266 17.41 5.86 -8.46
CA PHE A 266 16.81 6.36 -7.23
C PHE A 266 16.93 5.36 -6.08
N ASN A 267 16.74 4.06 -6.32
CA ASN A 267 16.81 3.01 -5.30
C ASN A 267 18.12 3.08 -4.50
N THR A 268 19.26 3.26 -5.20
CA THR A 268 20.58 3.42 -4.55
C THR A 268 20.66 4.67 -3.66
N VAL A 269 20.07 5.79 -4.09
CA VAL A 269 20.08 7.05 -3.31
C VAL A 269 19.17 6.92 -2.08
N MET A 270 18.01 6.30 -2.22
CA MET A 270 17.11 6.03 -1.10
C MET A 270 17.74 5.08 -0.07
N ASP A 271 18.43 4.02 -0.52
CA ASP A 271 19.20 3.13 0.35
C ASP A 271 20.35 3.85 1.07
N ASP A 272 21.05 4.77 0.39
CA ASP A 272 22.13 5.58 1.00
C ASP A 272 21.62 6.58 2.05
N CYS A 273 20.36 7.04 1.93
CA CYS A 273 19.69 7.85 2.96
C CYS A 273 19.21 7.02 4.16
N HIS A 274 19.24 5.69 4.08
CA HIS A 274 18.70 4.76 5.08
C HIS A 274 17.23 5.01 5.38
N LEU A 275 16.46 5.46 4.38
CA LEU A 275 15.09 5.95 4.55
C LEU A 275 14.20 4.92 5.26
N VAL A 276 14.19 3.68 4.77
CA VAL A 276 13.36 2.59 5.32
C VAL A 276 13.70 2.33 6.79
N VAL A 277 14.99 2.23 7.13
CA VAL A 277 15.44 1.99 8.52
C VAL A 277 15.04 3.14 9.44
N ARG A 278 15.24 4.39 9.00
CA ARG A 278 14.82 5.57 9.77
C ARG A 278 13.31 5.60 9.99
N CYS A 279 12.52 5.22 8.99
CA CYS A 279 11.06 5.11 9.13
C CYS A 279 10.66 4.08 10.19
N TYR A 280 11.27 2.88 10.20
CA TYR A 280 10.96 1.86 11.21
C TYR A 280 11.32 2.27 12.64
N LEU A 281 12.36 3.10 12.80
CA LEU A 281 12.77 3.62 14.09
C LEU A 281 12.00 4.88 14.52
N SER A 282 11.15 5.41 13.65
CA SER A 282 10.39 6.62 13.95
C SER A 282 9.32 6.38 15.02
N PRO A 283 8.97 7.42 15.82
CA PRO A 283 7.88 7.31 16.78
C PRO A 283 6.52 7.03 16.16
N LEU A 284 6.29 7.43 14.90
CA LEU A 284 5.01 7.27 14.21
C LEU A 284 4.59 5.80 14.07
N VAL A 285 5.55 4.89 13.88
CA VAL A 285 5.29 3.43 13.76
C VAL A 285 4.72 2.83 15.04
N LYS A 286 4.96 3.46 16.20
CA LYS A 286 4.51 2.97 17.51
C LYS A 286 3.12 3.51 17.90
N LYS A 287 2.54 4.41 17.11
CA LYS A 287 1.29 5.12 17.39
C LYS A 287 0.14 4.51 16.61
N GLU A 288 -1.05 4.44 17.22
CA GLU A 288 -2.25 3.89 16.58
C GLU A 288 -2.65 4.72 15.34
N GLU A 289 -2.42 6.03 15.38
CA GLU A 289 -2.67 6.95 14.27
C GLU A 289 -1.72 6.71 13.08
N GLY A 290 -0.59 6.02 13.29
CA GLY A 290 0.40 5.68 12.26
C GLY A 290 0.10 4.39 11.51
N ASN A 291 -1.05 3.74 11.71
CA ASN A 291 -1.34 2.44 11.11
C ASN A 291 -1.24 2.42 9.57
N LEU A 292 -1.78 3.43 8.88
CA LEU A 292 -1.66 3.54 7.42
C LEU A 292 -0.21 3.78 7.00
N PHE A 293 0.53 4.65 7.71
CA PHE A 293 1.96 4.84 7.49
C PHE A 293 2.75 3.54 7.60
N VAL A 294 2.46 2.69 8.59
CA VAL A 294 3.11 1.37 8.73
C VAL A 294 2.80 0.45 7.55
N GLN A 295 1.55 0.42 7.09
CA GLN A 295 1.18 -0.38 5.92
C GLN A 295 1.89 0.10 4.64
N LEU A 296 2.00 1.41 4.43
CA LEU A 296 2.77 2.00 3.34
C LEU A 296 4.27 1.71 3.49
N LEU A 297 4.80 1.72 4.71
CA LEU A 297 6.20 1.40 4.98
C LEU A 297 6.54 -0.04 4.63
N GLU A 298 5.65 -1.01 4.91
CA GLU A 298 5.82 -2.39 4.48
C GLU A 298 5.83 -2.51 2.94
N MET A 299 4.96 -1.76 2.25
CA MET A 299 4.99 -1.69 0.77
C MET A 299 6.29 -1.08 0.25
N LEU A 300 6.80 -0.01 0.88
CA LEU A 300 8.07 0.59 0.49
C LEU A 300 9.24 -0.37 0.76
N LYS A 301 9.23 -1.09 1.88
CA LYS A 301 10.23 -2.12 2.18
C LYS A 301 10.22 -3.21 1.12
N PHE A 302 9.04 -3.67 0.71
CA PHE A 302 8.88 -4.64 -0.36
C PHE A 302 9.53 -4.16 -1.66
N TYR A 303 9.21 -2.95 -2.14
CA TYR A 303 9.79 -2.43 -3.38
C TYR A 303 11.27 -2.08 -3.26
N SER A 304 11.73 -1.47 -2.15
CA SER A 304 13.16 -1.16 -1.94
C SER A 304 14.07 -2.37 -2.04
N ARG A 305 13.51 -3.56 -1.81
CA ARG A 305 14.22 -4.85 -1.83
C ARG A 305 13.67 -5.81 -2.88
N PHE A 306 12.94 -5.30 -3.87
CA PHE A 306 12.32 -6.09 -4.92
C PHE A 306 13.36 -6.90 -5.70
N GLU A 307 12.99 -8.11 -6.12
CA GLU A 307 13.86 -9.10 -6.78
C GLU A 307 14.07 -8.75 -8.27
N ILE A 308 14.67 -7.58 -8.53
CA ILE A 308 14.96 -7.05 -9.87
C ILE A 308 16.37 -6.46 -9.94
N SER A 309 17.02 -6.60 -11.10
CA SER A 309 18.28 -5.94 -11.42
C SER A 309 18.05 -4.50 -11.85
N ASP A 310 18.49 -3.52 -11.05
CA ASP A 310 18.40 -2.10 -11.44
C ASP A 310 19.24 -1.78 -12.69
N GLU A 311 20.30 -2.56 -12.99
CA GLU A 311 21.09 -2.39 -14.22
C GLU A 311 20.30 -2.83 -15.46
N THR A 312 19.78 -4.06 -15.47
CA THR A 312 19.21 -4.67 -16.67
C THR A 312 17.70 -4.49 -16.77
N GLY A 313 17.00 -4.47 -15.63
CA GLY A 313 15.53 -4.52 -15.55
C GLY A 313 14.98 -5.95 -15.44
N ASP A 314 15.84 -6.96 -15.44
CA ASP A 314 15.43 -8.36 -15.40
C ASP A 314 15.12 -8.82 -13.97
N PRO A 315 14.16 -9.74 -13.77
CA PRO A 315 13.94 -10.39 -12.48
C PRO A 315 15.20 -11.12 -12.01
N LEU A 316 15.47 -11.07 -10.70
CA LEU A 316 16.54 -11.83 -10.07
C LEU A 316 16.04 -13.24 -9.75
N THR A 317 16.86 -14.25 -10.05
CA THR A 317 16.54 -15.64 -9.69
C THR A 317 16.83 -15.91 -8.21
N ASP A 318 16.31 -17.01 -7.66
CA ASP A 318 16.65 -17.47 -6.30
C ASP A 318 18.18 -17.63 -6.10
N HIS A 319 18.88 -18.04 -7.16
CA HIS A 319 20.34 -18.15 -7.14
C HIS A 319 21.02 -16.78 -7.01
N ASP A 320 20.57 -15.80 -7.80
CA ASP A 320 21.10 -14.43 -7.75
C ASP A 320 20.84 -13.79 -6.39
N MET A 321 19.64 -13.99 -5.84
CA MET A 321 19.25 -13.50 -4.52
C MET A 321 20.10 -14.12 -3.41
N THR A 322 20.34 -15.44 -3.49
CA THR A 322 21.23 -16.16 -2.55
C THR A 322 22.67 -15.64 -2.66
N GLN A 323 23.18 -15.44 -3.87
CA GLN A 323 24.53 -14.92 -4.10
C GLN A 323 24.68 -13.50 -3.56
N LEU A 324 23.67 -12.64 -3.76
CA LEU A 324 23.66 -11.28 -3.24
C LEU A 324 23.71 -11.27 -1.70
N HIS A 325 22.86 -12.07 -1.06
CA HIS A 325 22.85 -12.23 0.40
C HIS A 325 24.20 -12.71 0.94
N TYR A 326 24.78 -13.75 0.32
CA TYR A 326 26.07 -14.30 0.74
C TYR A 326 27.20 -13.30 0.54
N SER A 327 27.18 -12.51 -0.54
CA SER A 327 28.13 -11.42 -0.75
C SER A 327 28.04 -10.35 0.33
N ASN A 328 26.83 -10.00 0.77
CA ASN A 328 26.61 -9.03 1.84
C ASN A 328 27.16 -9.56 3.17
N ILE A 329 26.78 -10.79 3.58
CA ILE A 329 27.29 -11.41 4.81
C ILE A 329 28.81 -11.57 4.76
N THR A 330 29.37 -12.01 3.64
CA THR A 330 30.82 -12.16 3.47
C THR A 330 31.53 -10.81 3.62
N SER A 331 30.94 -9.72 3.12
CA SER A 331 31.50 -8.37 3.28
C SER A 331 31.46 -7.92 4.73
N LEU A 332 30.38 -8.22 5.46
CA LEU A 332 30.26 -7.98 6.90
C LEU A 332 31.28 -8.81 7.70
N GLN A 333 31.46 -10.08 7.38
CA GLN A 333 32.48 -10.95 8.01
C GLN A 333 33.90 -10.45 7.74
N LYS A 334 34.20 -9.96 6.54
CA LYS A 334 35.49 -9.32 6.24
C LYS A 334 35.72 -8.05 7.05
N ALA A 335 34.69 -7.21 7.18
CA ALA A 335 34.73 -6.00 8.00
C ALA A 335 35.00 -6.34 9.48
N ALA A 336 34.26 -7.31 10.01
CA ALA A 336 34.41 -7.83 11.36
C ALA A 336 35.82 -8.40 11.60
N PHE A 337 36.30 -9.28 10.70
CA PHE A 337 37.61 -9.92 10.83
C PHE A 337 38.77 -8.92 10.82
N ALA A 338 38.71 -7.94 9.92
CA ALA A 338 39.79 -6.99 9.71
C ALA A 338 39.95 -5.98 10.86
N LYS A 339 38.88 -5.69 11.59
CA LYS A 339 38.83 -4.55 12.52
C LYS A 339 38.48 -4.94 13.96
N PHE A 340 37.85 -6.09 14.20
CA PHE A 340 37.25 -6.45 15.49
C PHE A 340 37.64 -7.87 15.92
N PRO A 341 38.68 -8.02 16.76
CA PRO A 341 39.08 -9.33 17.29
C PRO A 341 37.95 -10.07 18.02
N ASP A 342 37.06 -9.34 18.69
CA ASP A 342 35.94 -9.88 19.46
C ASP A 342 34.86 -10.53 18.57
N LEU A 343 34.83 -10.19 17.27
CA LEU A 343 33.91 -10.77 16.29
C LEU A 343 34.55 -11.89 15.46
N ARG A 344 35.68 -12.46 15.90
CA ARG A 344 36.33 -13.58 15.19
C ARG A 344 35.44 -14.81 15.05
N SER A 345 34.65 -15.13 16.08
CA SER A 345 33.70 -16.25 16.04
C SER A 345 32.65 -16.05 14.95
N PHE A 346 32.08 -14.84 14.85
CA PHE A 346 31.17 -14.45 13.78
C PHE A 346 31.84 -14.49 12.39
N SER A 347 33.06 -13.95 12.30
CA SER A 347 33.79 -13.80 11.03
C SER A 347 34.17 -15.12 10.37
N LEU A 348 34.31 -16.19 11.16
CA LEU A 348 34.71 -17.53 10.70
C LEU A 348 33.53 -18.51 10.61
N ALA A 349 32.34 -18.08 11.01
CA ALA A 349 31.14 -18.91 10.98
C ALA A 349 30.59 -19.07 9.55
N ASN A 350 29.87 -20.17 9.31
CA ASN A 350 29.11 -20.35 8.07
C ASN A 350 27.93 -19.36 8.02
N VAL A 351 27.56 -18.89 6.83
CA VAL A 351 26.49 -17.88 6.65
C VAL A 351 25.20 -18.27 7.38
N ALA A 352 24.72 -19.51 7.17
CA ALA A 352 23.46 -19.98 7.75
C ALA A 352 23.42 -20.05 9.29
N SER A 353 24.55 -19.96 9.99
CA SER A 353 24.55 -19.90 11.45
C SER A 353 24.50 -18.48 12.00
N VAL A 354 24.72 -17.45 11.16
CA VAL A 354 24.82 -16.06 11.61
C VAL A 354 23.84 -15.11 10.94
N ASP A 355 23.21 -15.50 9.83
CA ASP A 355 22.43 -14.61 8.98
C ASP A 355 20.98 -14.38 9.45
N THR A 356 20.55 -14.99 10.55
CA THR A 356 19.22 -14.70 11.13
C THR A 356 19.27 -13.43 11.97
N ARG A 357 18.16 -12.68 12.01
CA ARG A 357 18.03 -11.46 12.85
C ARG A 357 18.45 -11.71 14.30
N GLU A 358 18.00 -12.82 14.89
CA GLU A 358 18.33 -13.21 16.26
C GLU A 358 19.84 -13.43 16.46
N ASN A 359 20.51 -14.11 15.52
CA ASN A 359 21.94 -14.37 15.64
C ASN A 359 22.78 -13.12 15.37
N LEU A 360 22.37 -12.27 14.43
CA LEU A 360 22.98 -10.95 14.24
C LEU A 360 22.86 -10.11 15.52
N LEU A 361 21.70 -10.07 16.16
CA LEU A 361 21.52 -9.38 17.45
C LEU A 361 22.46 -9.91 18.54
N LYS A 362 22.64 -11.23 18.63
CA LYS A 362 23.57 -11.85 19.60
C LYS A 362 25.02 -11.40 19.39
N HIS A 363 25.45 -11.21 18.15
CA HIS A 363 26.83 -10.83 17.83
C HIS A 363 27.07 -9.32 17.89
N PHE A 364 26.13 -8.51 17.43
CA PHE A 364 26.31 -7.06 17.28
C PHE A 364 25.67 -6.24 18.41
N GLY A 365 24.73 -6.79 19.17
CA GLY A 365 23.97 -6.05 20.19
C GLY A 365 24.78 -5.62 21.41
N SER A 366 25.93 -6.25 21.69
CA SER A 366 26.83 -5.86 22.79
C SER A 366 27.95 -4.91 22.36
N LEU A 367 28.03 -4.55 21.08
CA LEU A 367 29.07 -3.66 20.56
C LEU A 367 28.77 -2.21 20.91
N SER A 368 29.81 -1.41 21.12
CA SER A 368 29.67 0.03 21.31
C SER A 368 29.31 0.74 20.00
N THR A 369 28.75 1.94 20.13
CA THR A 369 28.41 2.82 19.00
C THR A 369 29.61 3.05 18.06
N GLU A 370 30.82 3.23 18.62
CA GLU A 370 32.05 3.44 17.85
C GLU A 370 32.40 2.21 17.00
N ASN A 371 32.24 1.01 17.57
CA ASN A 371 32.52 -0.24 16.88
C ASN A 371 31.51 -0.47 15.75
N LEU A 372 30.22 -0.30 16.01
CA LEU A 372 29.17 -0.40 14.99
C LEU A 372 29.39 0.63 13.86
N ARG A 373 29.73 1.88 14.21
CA ARG A 373 30.03 2.93 13.24
C ARG A 373 31.22 2.57 12.36
N ALA A 374 32.27 1.99 12.94
CA ALA A 374 33.45 1.59 12.19
C ALA A 374 33.17 0.41 11.23
N ILE A 375 32.27 -0.52 11.59
CA ILE A 375 31.77 -1.56 10.68
C ILE A 375 30.96 -0.94 9.54
N ALA A 376 29.99 -0.08 9.88
CA ALA A 376 29.14 0.59 8.90
C ALA A 376 29.96 1.45 7.91
N ASN A 377 31.01 2.12 8.38
CA ASN A 377 31.95 2.87 7.54
C ASN A 377 32.70 1.94 6.58
N TYR A 378 33.22 0.81 7.06
CA TYR A 378 33.90 -0.17 6.20
C TYR A 378 33.02 -0.66 5.05
N LEU A 379 31.72 -0.79 5.31
CA LEU A 379 30.71 -1.22 4.34
C LEU A 379 30.20 -0.07 3.42
N ASN A 380 30.72 1.15 3.57
CA ASN A 380 30.21 2.36 2.90
C ASN A 380 28.71 2.59 3.16
N LEU A 381 28.28 2.41 4.41
CA LEU A 381 26.91 2.73 4.85
C LEU A 381 26.86 4.07 5.57
N VAL A 382 27.95 4.47 6.22
CA VAL A 382 28.08 5.79 6.85
C VAL A 382 29.40 6.43 6.44
N PRO A 383 29.49 7.77 6.41
CA PRO A 383 30.65 8.48 5.93
C PRO A 383 31.83 8.30 6.88
N PRO A 384 33.06 8.32 6.35
CA PRO A 384 34.25 8.34 7.19
C PRO A 384 34.35 9.64 8.00
N PRO A 385 35.00 9.63 9.18
CA PRO A 385 35.06 10.81 10.06
C PRO A 385 35.57 12.09 9.40
N ASN A 386 36.46 11.98 8.41
CA ASN A 386 37.01 13.12 7.66
C ASN A 386 36.04 13.75 6.65
N LYS A 387 34.89 13.13 6.40
CA LYS A 387 33.81 13.64 5.53
C LYS A 387 32.53 13.94 6.29
N ALA A 388 32.53 13.81 7.61
CA ALA A 388 31.34 14.02 8.42
C ALA A 388 30.75 15.43 8.29
N ASP A 389 31.57 16.44 7.98
CA ASP A 389 31.09 17.83 7.81
C ASP A 389 30.39 18.06 6.47
N THR A 390 30.76 17.31 5.43
CA THR A 390 30.20 17.45 4.06
C THR A 390 29.13 16.42 3.74
N GLU A 391 29.19 15.26 4.40
CA GLU A 391 28.26 14.14 4.28
C GLU A 391 27.50 13.94 5.61
N ASN A 392 26.75 14.96 6.06
CA ASN A 392 26.25 15.04 7.44
C ASN A 392 24.80 14.55 7.66
N TRP A 393 24.18 13.91 6.68
CA TRP A 393 22.76 13.51 6.72
C TRP A 393 22.50 12.13 7.36
N PHE A 394 23.50 11.56 8.04
CA PHE A 394 23.42 10.23 8.63
C PHE A 394 23.13 10.28 10.12
N ARG A 395 22.26 9.37 10.58
CA ARG A 395 22.01 9.11 11.99
C ARG A 395 23.08 8.12 12.48
N LEU A 396 23.56 8.28 13.71
CA LEU A 396 24.75 7.57 14.20
C LEU A 396 24.62 7.07 15.65
N ASP A 397 23.44 7.14 16.26
CA ASP A 397 23.18 6.53 17.56
C ASP A 397 23.17 5.00 17.48
N LEU A 398 23.26 4.40 18.66
CA LEU A 398 23.39 2.96 18.86
C LEU A 398 22.25 2.19 18.18
N ASP A 399 21.01 2.58 18.44
CA ASP A 399 19.82 1.89 17.95
C ASP A 399 19.77 1.90 16.41
N PHE A 400 20.07 3.05 15.81
CA PHE A 400 20.12 3.18 14.36
C PHE A 400 21.21 2.33 13.73
N LEU A 401 22.45 2.40 14.23
CA LEU A 401 23.57 1.65 13.64
C LEU A 401 23.37 0.13 13.77
N LEU A 402 22.80 -0.30 14.90
CA LEU A 402 22.47 -1.69 15.13
C LEU A 402 21.39 -2.16 14.14
N GLU A 403 20.28 -1.43 14.02
CA GLU A 403 19.22 -1.78 13.08
C GLU A 403 19.68 -1.73 11.61
N LEU A 404 20.51 -0.76 11.24
CA LEU A 404 21.07 -0.63 9.90
C LEU A 404 21.90 -1.87 9.52
N LEU A 405 22.76 -2.34 10.43
CA LEU A 405 23.59 -3.53 10.19
C LEU A 405 22.73 -4.80 10.18
N ILE A 406 21.76 -4.93 11.06
CA ILE A 406 20.92 -6.13 11.14
C ILE A 406 20.00 -6.22 9.92
N SER A 407 19.19 -5.20 9.67
CA SER A 407 18.19 -5.22 8.61
C SER A 407 18.79 -5.42 7.23
N ARG A 408 20.04 -4.97 6.98
CA ARG A 408 20.74 -5.14 5.70
C ARG A 408 21.25 -6.57 5.48
N HIS A 409 21.53 -7.30 6.55
CA HIS A 409 22.18 -8.61 6.51
C HIS A 409 21.30 -9.76 6.99
N GLU A 410 20.11 -9.49 7.54
CA GLU A 410 19.19 -10.54 7.95
C GLU A 410 18.67 -11.33 6.73
N ARG A 411 18.53 -12.64 6.92
CA ARG A 411 17.93 -13.54 5.95
C ARG A 411 16.50 -13.11 5.67
N ARG A 412 16.16 -13.04 4.38
CA ARG A 412 14.83 -12.74 3.89
C ARG A 412 14.11 -14.00 3.45
N ALA A 413 12.79 -14.00 3.59
CA ALA A 413 11.93 -14.90 2.82
C ALA A 413 11.89 -14.41 1.37
N SER A 414 11.82 -15.33 0.40
CA SER A 414 11.58 -14.95 -0.99
C SER A 414 10.14 -14.43 -1.14
N GLN A 415 9.90 -13.60 -2.16
CA GLN A 415 8.55 -13.12 -2.46
C GLN A 415 7.56 -14.27 -2.65
N LEU A 416 8.02 -15.38 -3.23
CA LEU A 416 7.23 -16.58 -3.46
C LEU A 416 6.87 -17.32 -2.16
N GLU A 417 7.80 -17.44 -1.21
CA GLU A 417 7.55 -18.04 0.10
C GLU A 417 6.50 -17.23 0.89
N GLU A 418 6.57 -15.90 0.84
CA GLU A 418 5.62 -15.00 1.48
C GLU A 418 4.22 -15.13 0.87
N LEU A 419 4.13 -15.12 -0.47
CA LEU A 419 2.88 -15.35 -1.21
C LEU A 419 2.24 -16.70 -0.86
N ASN A 420 3.03 -17.78 -0.84
CA ASN A 420 2.55 -19.13 -0.55
C ASN A 420 2.11 -19.33 0.91
N SER A 421 2.61 -18.47 1.80
CA SER A 421 2.22 -18.41 3.21
C SER A 421 0.97 -17.57 3.47
N MET A 422 0.48 -16.84 2.47
CA MET A 422 -0.69 -15.98 2.59
C MET A 422 -2.00 -16.80 2.58
N PRO A 423 -2.93 -16.60 3.52
CA PRO A 423 -4.30 -17.10 3.42
C PRO A 423 -5.03 -16.53 2.19
N LEU A 424 -5.94 -17.31 1.60
CA LEU A 424 -6.75 -16.86 0.45
C LEU A 424 -8.05 -16.17 0.89
N TYR A 425 -8.53 -16.46 2.10
CA TYR A 425 -9.74 -15.86 2.66
C TYR A 425 -9.41 -14.66 3.54
N PRO A 426 -10.22 -13.59 3.51
CA PRO A 426 -10.07 -12.49 4.44
C PRO A 426 -10.61 -12.87 5.84
N THR A 427 -10.01 -12.30 6.88
CA THR A 427 -10.43 -12.44 8.28
C THR A 427 -11.05 -11.13 8.79
N GLU A 428 -11.60 -11.14 10.00
CA GLU A 428 -12.10 -9.96 10.69
C GLU A 428 -11.08 -8.80 10.78
N GLU A 429 -9.78 -9.11 10.83
CA GLU A 429 -8.69 -8.12 10.87
C GLU A 429 -8.55 -7.35 9.55
N ILE A 430 -9.01 -7.92 8.43
CA ILE A 430 -8.89 -7.36 7.08
C ILE A 430 -10.21 -6.76 6.61
N ILE A 431 -11.33 -7.45 6.83
CA ILE A 431 -12.65 -7.10 6.25
C ILE A 431 -13.10 -5.69 6.61
N TRP A 432 -12.84 -5.24 7.85
CA TRP A 432 -13.20 -3.90 8.34
C TRP A 432 -12.00 -2.93 8.43
N ASN A 433 -10.86 -3.26 7.83
CA ASN A 433 -9.71 -2.37 7.80
C ASN A 433 -9.82 -1.39 6.62
N GLU A 434 -10.31 -0.18 6.89
CA GLU A 434 -10.65 0.81 5.85
C GLU A 434 -9.44 1.40 5.10
N ASN A 435 -8.21 1.18 5.60
CA ASN A 435 -6.98 1.59 4.93
C ASN A 435 -6.66 0.73 3.69
N ILE A 436 -7.17 -0.52 3.67
CA ILE A 436 -6.95 -1.50 2.59
C ILE A 436 -8.25 -2.00 1.96
N VAL A 437 -9.38 -1.92 2.67
CA VAL A 437 -10.73 -2.21 2.16
C VAL A 437 -11.57 -0.94 2.33
N PRO A 438 -11.39 0.07 1.45
CA PRO A 438 -12.10 1.34 1.56
C PRO A 438 -13.61 1.15 1.38
N THR A 439 -14.40 2.02 2.00
CA THR A 439 -15.84 2.08 1.76
C THR A 439 -16.16 2.82 0.46
N GLU A 440 -17.38 2.66 -0.07
CA GLU A 440 -17.91 3.46 -1.19
C GLU A 440 -17.83 4.98 -0.94
N TYR A 441 -17.67 5.42 0.32
CA TYR A 441 -17.60 6.83 0.72
C TYR A 441 -16.18 7.40 0.71
N PHE A 442 -15.16 6.64 0.30
CA PHE A 442 -13.79 7.12 0.24
C PHE A 442 -13.67 8.36 -0.67
N SER A 443 -13.22 9.49 -0.10
CA SER A 443 -13.22 10.80 -0.76
C SER A 443 -12.08 10.98 -1.78
N GLY A 444 -11.03 10.16 -1.69
CA GLY A 444 -9.78 10.33 -2.44
C GLY A 444 -8.80 11.33 -1.83
N GLU A 445 -9.12 11.96 -0.68
CA GLU A 445 -8.21 12.91 0.00
C GLU A 445 -7.00 12.23 0.66
N GLY A 446 -7.21 11.07 1.27
CA GLY A 446 -6.14 10.21 1.80
C GLY A 446 -5.52 9.34 0.71
N CYS A 447 -4.35 8.78 0.98
CA CYS A 447 -3.86 7.63 0.20
C CYS A 447 -4.38 6.33 0.82
N LEU A 448 -4.21 5.23 0.09
CA LEU A 448 -4.52 3.89 0.57
C LEU A 448 -3.26 3.02 0.40
N ALA A 449 -3.09 2.04 1.26
CA ALA A 449 -2.02 1.05 1.13
C ALA A 449 -2.39 -0.01 0.09
N LEU A 450 -2.60 0.45 -1.15
CA LEU A 450 -3.05 -0.35 -2.29
C LEU A 450 -2.05 -0.28 -3.45
N PRO A 451 -1.81 -1.41 -4.13
CA PRO A 451 -1.09 -1.38 -5.40
C PRO A 451 -1.82 -0.52 -6.44
N LYS A 452 -1.05 0.14 -7.31
CA LYS A 452 -1.61 0.91 -8.43
C LYS A 452 -1.42 0.15 -9.74
N LEU A 453 -2.46 0.12 -10.56
CA LEU A 453 -2.38 -0.30 -11.95
C LEU A 453 -2.19 0.96 -12.80
N ASN A 454 -1.05 1.04 -13.47
CA ASN A 454 -0.75 2.09 -14.45
C ASN A 454 -0.18 1.40 -15.70
N LEU A 455 0.70 2.08 -16.44
CA LEU A 455 1.24 1.56 -17.70
C LEU A 455 2.31 0.49 -17.53
N GLN A 456 3.11 0.53 -16.44
CA GLN A 456 4.31 -0.30 -16.31
C GLN A 456 4.35 -1.10 -15.00
N PHE A 457 5.00 -2.27 -15.05
CA PHE A 457 5.22 -3.18 -13.92
C PHE A 457 6.66 -3.66 -13.91
N LEU A 458 7.29 -3.81 -12.74
CA LEU A 458 8.70 -4.18 -12.65
C LEU A 458 9.00 -5.53 -13.32
N THR A 459 8.17 -6.53 -13.04
CA THR A 459 8.28 -7.90 -13.56
C THR A 459 6.89 -8.51 -13.71
N LEU A 460 6.78 -9.70 -14.34
CA LEU A 460 5.51 -10.44 -14.36
C LEU A 460 5.03 -10.79 -12.93
N HIS A 461 5.95 -11.04 -12.01
CA HIS A 461 5.62 -11.28 -10.62
C HIS A 461 4.98 -10.04 -9.98
N ASP A 462 5.53 -8.85 -10.21
CA ASP A 462 4.92 -7.58 -9.77
C ASP A 462 3.50 -7.44 -10.34
N TYR A 463 3.35 -7.56 -11.66
CA TYR A 463 2.05 -7.47 -12.32
C TYR A 463 1.01 -8.42 -11.71
N LEU A 464 1.35 -9.70 -11.56
CA LEU A 464 0.45 -10.70 -10.99
C LEU A 464 0.14 -10.42 -9.52
N LEU A 465 1.13 -10.00 -8.73
CA LEU A 465 0.96 -9.68 -7.31
C LEU A 465 0.05 -8.46 -7.09
N ARG A 466 0.20 -7.41 -7.90
CA ARG A 466 -0.69 -6.23 -7.82
C ARG A 466 -2.13 -6.63 -8.13
N ASN A 467 -2.35 -7.41 -9.19
CA ASN A 467 -3.67 -7.91 -9.56
C ASN A 467 -4.26 -8.84 -8.49
N LEU A 468 -3.46 -9.77 -7.94
CA LEU A 468 -3.86 -10.65 -6.85
C LEU A 468 -4.34 -9.84 -5.64
N ASN A 469 -3.57 -8.84 -5.21
CA ASN A 469 -3.90 -8.02 -4.06
C ASN A 469 -5.15 -7.15 -4.29
N LEU A 470 -5.23 -6.48 -5.44
CA LEU A 470 -6.40 -5.65 -5.76
C LEU A 470 -7.67 -6.47 -5.88
N PHE A 471 -7.62 -7.61 -6.57
CA PHE A 471 -8.76 -8.49 -6.72
C PHE A 471 -9.18 -9.08 -5.36
N ARG A 472 -8.22 -9.46 -4.51
CA ARG A 472 -8.51 -9.92 -3.14
C ARG A 472 -9.23 -8.86 -2.31
N LEU A 473 -8.77 -7.61 -2.35
CA LEU A 473 -9.31 -6.53 -1.54
C LEU A 473 -10.66 -6.02 -2.06
N GLU A 474 -10.85 -5.99 -3.38
CA GLU A 474 -12.14 -5.69 -4.00
C GLU A 474 -13.20 -6.75 -3.63
N SER A 475 -12.87 -8.03 -3.76
CA SER A 475 -13.79 -9.11 -3.36
C SER A 475 -14.07 -9.09 -1.85
N THR A 476 -13.10 -8.64 -1.04
CA THR A 476 -13.29 -8.48 0.42
C THR A 476 -14.33 -7.41 0.75
N TYR A 477 -14.44 -6.35 -0.05
CA TYR A 477 -15.49 -5.33 0.12
C TYR A 477 -16.89 -5.92 -0.05
N GLU A 478 -17.10 -6.74 -1.08
CA GLU A 478 -18.38 -7.44 -1.28
C GLU A 478 -18.69 -8.41 -0.14
N ILE A 479 -17.66 -9.15 0.34
CA ILE A 479 -17.79 -10.06 1.48
C ILE A 479 -18.21 -9.30 2.74
N ARG A 480 -17.67 -8.09 2.98
CA ARG A 480 -18.09 -7.22 4.08
C ARG A 480 -19.59 -6.93 4.01
N GLN A 481 -20.08 -6.50 2.84
CA GLN A 481 -21.50 -6.19 2.64
C GLN A 481 -22.40 -7.41 2.89
N ASP A 482 -21.99 -8.59 2.39
CA ASP A 482 -22.73 -9.84 2.59
C ASP A 482 -22.80 -10.24 4.08
N ILE A 483 -21.68 -10.12 4.82
CA ILE A 483 -21.62 -10.44 6.25
C ILE A 483 -22.47 -9.46 7.06
N GLU A 484 -22.38 -8.15 6.78
CA GLU A 484 -23.16 -7.13 7.47
C GLU A 484 -24.67 -7.37 7.27
N ASP A 485 -25.15 -7.61 6.05
CA ASP A 485 -26.56 -7.93 5.78
C ASP A 485 -27.00 -9.23 6.46
N ALA A 486 -26.20 -10.29 6.39
CA ALA A 486 -26.53 -11.58 6.99
C ALA A 486 -26.68 -11.50 8.52
N ILE A 487 -25.71 -10.88 9.20
CA ILE A 487 -25.73 -10.75 10.66
C ILE A 487 -26.85 -9.82 11.11
N SER A 488 -27.04 -8.68 10.44
CA SER A 488 -28.12 -7.75 10.78
C SER A 488 -29.51 -8.38 10.64
N ARG A 489 -29.71 -9.31 9.70
CA ARG A 489 -30.97 -10.08 9.54
C ARG A 489 -31.14 -11.19 10.57
N LEU A 490 -30.06 -11.84 10.99
CA LEU A 490 -30.11 -12.89 12.02
C LEU A 490 -30.42 -12.32 13.41
N CYS A 491 -30.15 -11.03 13.65
CA CYS A 491 -30.39 -10.35 14.92
C CYS A 491 -29.82 -11.13 16.12
N PRO A 492 -28.48 -11.29 16.23
CA PRO A 492 -27.88 -11.95 17.38
C PRO A 492 -28.07 -11.14 18.66
N TRP A 493 -28.61 -11.78 19.68
CA TRP A 493 -28.83 -11.21 21.00
C TRP A 493 -28.23 -12.08 22.10
N ARG A 494 -27.96 -11.45 23.24
CA ARG A 494 -27.51 -12.13 24.44
C ARG A 494 -28.69 -12.67 25.25
N SER A 495 -28.68 -13.98 25.51
CA SER A 495 -29.60 -14.65 26.45
C SER A 495 -29.26 -14.32 27.91
N GLU A 496 -30.17 -14.61 28.83
CA GLU A 496 -29.95 -14.52 30.28
C GLU A 496 -28.76 -15.38 30.74
N ASP A 497 -28.59 -16.58 30.16
CA ASP A 497 -27.47 -17.48 30.43
C ASP A 497 -26.15 -17.06 29.74
N GLY A 498 -26.15 -15.95 29.01
CA GLY A 498 -24.99 -15.46 28.26
C GLY A 498 -24.78 -16.10 26.88
N ASN A 499 -25.58 -17.10 26.51
CA ASN A 499 -25.57 -17.72 25.18
C ASN A 499 -26.14 -16.80 24.10
N VAL A 500 -25.80 -17.10 22.84
CA VAL A 500 -26.31 -16.39 21.66
C VAL A 500 -27.70 -16.90 21.29
N ILE A 501 -28.64 -15.98 21.08
CA ILE A 501 -29.96 -16.27 20.51
C ILE A 501 -30.13 -15.44 19.23
N PHE A 502 -30.54 -16.09 18.15
CA PHE A 502 -30.86 -15.42 16.89
C PHE A 502 -32.35 -15.08 16.84
N GLY A 503 -32.66 -13.79 16.86
CA GLY A 503 -34.04 -13.29 16.84
C GLY A 503 -34.67 -13.22 15.45
N GLY A 504 -33.84 -13.27 14.41
CA GLY A 504 -34.24 -13.16 13.02
C GLY A 504 -33.81 -14.36 12.18
N TRP A 505 -33.95 -14.23 10.87
CA TRP A 505 -33.57 -15.27 9.91
C TRP A 505 -32.93 -14.62 8.67
N ALA A 506 -31.96 -15.32 8.09
CA ALA A 506 -31.31 -14.90 6.86
C ALA A 506 -31.42 -16.01 5.81
N ARG A 507 -31.66 -15.64 4.55
CA ARG A 507 -31.67 -16.61 3.43
C ARG A 507 -30.26 -17.18 3.16
N MET A 508 -29.24 -16.35 3.37
CA MET A 508 -27.84 -16.61 3.03
C MET A 508 -26.99 -17.08 4.23
N ALA A 509 -27.53 -17.07 5.45
CA ALA A 509 -26.82 -17.54 6.64
C ALA A 509 -27.71 -18.41 7.53
N GLN A 510 -27.11 -19.40 8.18
CA GLN A 510 -27.78 -20.32 9.10
C GLN A 510 -26.97 -20.49 10.40
N PRO A 511 -27.63 -20.59 11.56
CA PRO A 511 -26.95 -20.95 12.80
C PRO A 511 -26.31 -22.34 12.70
N ILE A 512 -25.06 -22.44 13.16
CA ILE A 512 -24.34 -23.72 13.24
C ILE A 512 -24.85 -24.49 14.46
N THR A 513 -25.24 -25.74 14.26
CA THR A 513 -25.61 -26.65 15.36
C THR A 513 -24.43 -27.46 15.86
N ASN A 514 -23.49 -27.79 14.98
CA ASN A 514 -22.26 -28.49 15.32
C ASN A 514 -21.15 -28.14 14.33
N PHE A 515 -19.93 -27.98 14.83
CA PHE A 515 -18.73 -27.80 14.04
C PHE A 515 -17.63 -28.70 14.60
N ALA A 516 -16.94 -29.45 13.75
CA ALA A 516 -15.81 -30.26 14.17
C ALA A 516 -14.75 -30.33 13.07
N VAL A 517 -13.49 -30.10 13.43
CA VAL A 517 -12.35 -30.40 12.56
C VAL A 517 -12.15 -31.92 12.55
N VAL A 518 -12.23 -32.54 11.37
CA VAL A 518 -12.23 -34.00 11.21
C VAL A 518 -10.93 -34.55 10.65
N GLU A 519 -10.13 -33.73 9.97
CA GLU A 519 -8.82 -34.13 9.47
C GLU A 519 -7.85 -32.95 9.47
N VAL A 520 -6.65 -33.19 9.96
CA VAL A 520 -5.47 -32.33 9.75
C VAL A 520 -4.36 -33.21 9.18
N ALA A 521 -4.09 -33.05 7.89
CA ALA A 521 -3.06 -33.82 7.21
C ALA A 521 -1.66 -33.28 7.52
N LYS A 522 -0.64 -34.13 7.38
CA LYS A 522 0.76 -33.73 7.60
C LYS A 522 1.19 -32.69 6.55
N PRO A 523 2.05 -31.71 6.90
CA PRO A 523 2.67 -30.80 5.95
C PRO A 523 3.42 -31.53 4.84
N ASN A 524 3.45 -30.95 3.64
CA ASN A 524 4.37 -31.39 2.60
C ASN A 524 5.82 -31.06 2.98
N ILE A 525 6.79 -31.69 2.32
CA ILE A 525 8.22 -31.43 2.58
C ILE A 525 8.53 -29.96 2.25
N GLY A 526 9.15 -29.25 3.20
CA GLY A 526 9.52 -27.84 3.07
C GLY A 526 8.40 -26.86 3.45
N GLU A 527 7.14 -27.28 3.37
CA GLU A 527 6.02 -26.48 3.81
C GLU A 527 5.85 -26.57 5.32
N LYS A 528 5.45 -25.45 5.92
CA LYS A 528 5.16 -25.38 7.36
C LYS A 528 3.66 -25.58 7.67
N LYS A 529 2.78 -25.35 6.69
CA LYS A 529 1.32 -25.51 6.78
C LYS A 529 0.92 -26.98 6.60
N PRO A 530 -0.20 -27.45 7.19
CA PRO A 530 -0.74 -28.76 6.86
C PRO A 530 -1.10 -28.83 5.36
N SER A 531 -0.99 -30.01 4.75
CA SER A 531 -1.35 -30.19 3.33
C SER A 531 -2.86 -30.13 3.08
N ARG A 532 -3.67 -30.40 4.12
CA ARG A 532 -5.13 -30.38 4.08
C ARG A 532 -5.70 -30.24 5.48
N VAL A 533 -6.79 -29.46 5.60
CA VAL A 533 -7.61 -29.37 6.80
C VAL A 533 -9.07 -29.52 6.40
N ARG A 534 -9.80 -30.45 7.03
CA ARG A 534 -11.24 -30.67 6.80
C ARG A 534 -12.06 -30.51 8.06
N ALA A 535 -13.27 -29.98 7.91
CA ALA A 535 -14.24 -29.85 8.98
C ALA A 535 -15.64 -30.27 8.52
N ASP A 536 -16.42 -30.80 9.45
CA ASP A 536 -17.83 -31.11 9.25
C ASP A 536 -18.69 -30.05 9.98
N ILE A 537 -19.61 -29.43 9.25
CA ILE A 537 -20.49 -28.36 9.73
C ILE A 537 -21.93 -28.81 9.63
N THR A 538 -22.67 -28.78 10.73
CA THR A 538 -24.09 -29.13 10.75
C THR A 538 -24.93 -27.88 10.94
N VAL A 539 -25.99 -27.76 10.14
CA VAL A 539 -27.02 -26.72 10.26
C VAL A 539 -28.41 -27.36 10.26
N ASN A 540 -29.38 -26.68 10.86
CA ASN A 540 -30.78 -27.10 10.82
C ASN A 540 -31.54 -26.25 9.80
N LEU A 541 -32.04 -26.89 8.74
CA LEU A 541 -32.77 -26.25 7.65
C LEU A 541 -34.29 -26.32 7.86
N ASN A 542 -34.78 -26.10 9.08
CA ASN A 542 -36.20 -25.89 9.35
C ASN A 542 -36.65 -24.49 8.86
N VAL A 543 -36.56 -24.31 7.55
CA VAL A 543 -36.82 -23.07 6.82
C VAL A 543 -37.78 -23.37 5.66
N ARG A 544 -38.23 -22.33 4.95
CA ARG A 544 -39.06 -22.51 3.76
C ARG A 544 -38.38 -23.44 2.74
N ASN A 545 -39.14 -24.33 2.11
CA ASN A 545 -38.62 -25.33 1.16
C ASN A 545 -37.70 -24.73 0.08
N VAL A 546 -38.02 -23.55 -0.44
CA VAL A 546 -37.16 -22.86 -1.43
C VAL A 546 -35.76 -22.59 -0.87
N ILE A 547 -35.67 -22.12 0.37
CA ILE A 547 -34.39 -21.85 1.06
C ILE A 547 -33.68 -23.17 1.36
N LYS A 548 -34.41 -24.19 1.83
CA LYS A 548 -33.86 -25.52 2.08
C LYS A 548 -33.22 -26.09 0.80
N SER A 549 -33.93 -26.04 -0.32
CA SER A 549 -33.41 -26.48 -1.62
C SER A 549 -32.20 -25.66 -2.09
N GLU A 550 -32.11 -24.37 -1.77
CA GLU A 550 -30.91 -23.58 -2.07
C GLU A 550 -29.68 -24.04 -1.28
N TRP A 551 -29.83 -24.33 0.02
CA TRP A 551 -28.75 -24.83 0.86
C TRP A 551 -28.34 -26.26 0.50
N GLU A 552 -29.30 -27.13 0.20
CA GLU A 552 -29.03 -28.48 -0.33
C GLU A 552 -28.42 -28.47 -1.73
N ASN A 553 -28.44 -27.30 -2.40
CA ASN A 553 -27.83 -27.10 -3.70
C ASN A 553 -26.39 -26.57 -3.65
N LEU A 554 -25.79 -26.40 -2.47
CA LEU A 554 -24.35 -26.15 -2.39
C LEU A 554 -23.58 -27.27 -3.10
N ARG A 555 -22.62 -26.88 -3.93
CA ARG A 555 -21.79 -27.76 -4.77
C ARG A 555 -20.36 -27.78 -4.26
N LYS A 556 -19.58 -28.74 -4.76
CA LYS A 556 -18.14 -28.73 -4.57
C LYS A 556 -17.56 -27.39 -5.07
N HIS A 557 -16.57 -26.86 -4.36
CA HIS A 557 -15.90 -25.59 -4.64
C HIS A 557 -16.70 -24.31 -4.31
N ASP A 558 -17.95 -24.42 -3.88
CA ASP A 558 -18.67 -23.24 -3.36
C ASP A 558 -17.97 -22.72 -2.09
N VAL A 559 -17.67 -21.42 -2.05
CA VAL A 559 -17.06 -20.80 -0.87
C VAL A 559 -18.15 -20.39 0.13
N CYS A 560 -17.94 -20.73 1.40
CA CYS A 560 -18.74 -20.28 2.53
C CYS A 560 -17.86 -19.58 3.57
N PHE A 561 -18.50 -18.87 4.49
CA PHE A 561 -17.86 -18.19 5.61
C PHE A 561 -18.40 -18.71 6.94
N LEU A 562 -17.48 -19.09 7.81
CA LEU A 562 -17.68 -19.41 9.21
C LEU A 562 -17.54 -18.12 10.01
N VAL A 563 -18.56 -17.82 10.82
CA VAL A 563 -18.63 -16.57 11.57
C VAL A 563 -18.93 -16.86 13.03
N THR A 564 -18.24 -16.13 13.91
CA THR A 564 -18.48 -16.12 15.35
C THR A 564 -19.01 -14.76 15.76
N VAL A 565 -20.21 -14.73 16.33
CA VAL A 565 -20.75 -13.55 17.02
C VAL A 565 -20.91 -13.82 18.51
N LYS A 566 -20.56 -12.84 19.34
CA LYS A 566 -20.69 -12.80 20.80
C LYS A 566 -21.47 -11.53 21.16
N PRO A 567 -22.80 -11.52 20.95
CA PRO A 567 -23.62 -10.32 21.13
C PRO A 567 -23.59 -9.85 22.58
N THR A 568 -23.53 -8.53 22.75
CA THR A 568 -23.64 -7.86 24.05
C THR A 568 -25.03 -7.27 24.29
N CYS A 569 -25.81 -7.08 23.22
CA CYS A 569 -27.12 -6.44 23.26
C CYS A 569 -28.22 -7.38 23.76
N PRO A 570 -29.20 -6.87 24.54
CA PRO A 570 -30.33 -7.66 25.01
C PRO A 570 -31.29 -8.03 23.88
N ILE A 571 -32.13 -9.04 24.14
CA ILE A 571 -33.17 -9.52 23.23
C ILE A 571 -34.11 -8.36 22.82
N GLY A 572 -34.42 -8.28 21.52
CA GLY A 572 -35.28 -7.25 20.95
C GLY A 572 -34.55 -5.98 20.47
N THR A 573 -33.24 -5.85 20.71
CA THR A 573 -32.44 -4.71 20.22
C THR A 573 -32.35 -4.74 18.69
N ARG A 574 -32.65 -3.62 18.04
CA ARG A 574 -32.57 -3.48 16.58
C ARG A 574 -31.23 -2.88 16.17
N PHE A 575 -30.71 -3.30 15.02
CA PHE A 575 -29.54 -2.65 14.41
C PHE A 575 -29.90 -1.22 13.96
N ASP A 576 -29.02 -0.28 14.27
CA ASP A 576 -29.02 1.04 13.66
C ASP A 576 -28.01 1.09 12.51
N TYR A 577 -28.53 1.15 11.29
CA TYR A 577 -27.74 1.24 10.05
C TYR A 577 -26.95 2.56 9.91
N ARG A 578 -27.19 3.55 10.79
CA ARG A 578 -26.43 4.81 10.83
C ARG A 578 -25.25 4.74 11.81
N ALA A 579 -25.22 3.75 12.69
CA ALA A 579 -24.15 3.56 13.66
C ALA A 579 -23.15 2.49 13.17
N PRO A 580 -21.90 2.48 13.67
CA PRO A 580 -20.89 1.50 13.27
C PRO A 580 -21.38 0.06 13.50
N PHE A 581 -21.10 -0.82 12.53
CA PHE A 581 -21.57 -2.21 12.55
C PHE A 581 -20.94 -3.04 13.68
N LEU A 582 -19.62 -3.01 13.83
CA LEU A 582 -18.87 -3.89 14.75
C LEU A 582 -19.29 -3.79 16.22
N PRO A 583 -19.47 -2.59 16.82
CA PRO A 583 -19.91 -2.49 18.22
C PRO A 583 -21.32 -3.06 18.47
N GLN A 584 -22.16 -3.11 17.44
CA GLN A 584 -23.54 -3.60 17.53
C GLN A 584 -23.64 -5.11 17.28
N SER A 585 -22.79 -5.66 16.41
CA SER A 585 -22.91 -7.04 15.92
C SER A 585 -22.37 -8.09 16.88
N GLY A 586 -21.44 -7.69 17.76
CA GLY A 586 -20.69 -8.64 18.59
C GLY A 586 -19.79 -9.56 17.76
N LEU A 587 -19.46 -9.21 16.52
CA LEU A 587 -18.60 -10.02 15.67
C LEU A 587 -17.22 -10.23 16.31
N ALA A 588 -16.79 -11.49 16.38
CA ALA A 588 -15.49 -11.88 16.93
C ALA A 588 -14.55 -12.46 15.87
N TYR A 589 -15.02 -13.38 15.03
CA TYR A 589 -14.18 -14.06 14.04
C TYR A 589 -14.90 -14.31 12.72
N VAL A 590 -14.12 -14.28 11.63
CA VAL A 590 -14.54 -14.69 10.28
C VAL A 590 -13.47 -15.60 9.66
N ARG A 591 -13.86 -16.78 9.19
CA ARG A 591 -12.98 -17.69 8.42
C ARG A 591 -13.68 -18.19 7.17
N GLY A 592 -12.97 -18.23 6.05
CA GLY A 592 -13.50 -18.84 4.83
C GLY A 592 -13.31 -20.34 4.81
N CYS A 593 -14.21 -21.04 4.12
CA CYS A 593 -14.13 -22.47 3.85
C CYS A 593 -14.67 -22.79 2.45
N GLU A 594 -14.23 -23.91 1.89
CA GLU A 594 -14.65 -24.37 0.58
C GLU A 594 -15.41 -25.68 0.70
N MET A 595 -16.56 -25.78 0.05
CA MET A 595 -17.41 -26.97 0.09
C MET A 595 -16.71 -28.17 -0.58
N GLU A 596 -16.52 -29.26 0.17
CA GLU A 596 -16.18 -30.57 -0.41
C GLU A 596 -17.47 -31.29 -0.85
N GLY A 597 -18.52 -31.21 -0.02
CA GLY A 597 -19.87 -31.64 -0.36
C GLY A 597 -20.75 -31.92 0.86
N MET A 598 -22.03 -32.24 0.61
CA MET A 598 -22.98 -32.61 1.66
C MET A 598 -22.81 -34.08 2.05
N LEU A 599 -22.94 -34.41 3.34
CA LEU A 599 -22.82 -35.78 3.83
C LEU A 599 -24.16 -36.53 3.77
N ASP A 600 -24.08 -37.82 3.45
CA ASP A 600 -25.18 -38.77 3.61
C ASP A 600 -25.30 -39.27 5.05
N GLN A 601 -26.27 -40.16 5.30
CA GLN A 601 -26.48 -40.76 6.63
C GLN A 601 -25.31 -41.64 7.10
N ASN A 602 -24.43 -42.05 6.19
CA ASN A 602 -23.25 -42.87 6.48
C ASN A 602 -21.98 -42.03 6.64
N GLY A 603 -22.08 -40.69 6.62
CA GLY A 603 -20.94 -39.78 6.71
C GLY A 603 -20.08 -39.73 5.44
N ARG A 604 -20.61 -40.19 4.30
CA ARG A 604 -19.95 -40.13 2.99
C ARG A 604 -20.37 -38.86 2.27
N VAL A 605 -19.43 -38.24 1.56
CA VAL A 605 -19.73 -37.08 0.72
C VAL A 605 -20.61 -37.54 -0.45
N VAL A 606 -21.76 -36.89 -0.61
CA VAL A 606 -22.65 -37.09 -1.75
C VAL A 606 -21.96 -36.51 -2.99
N GLU A 607 -21.57 -37.38 -3.93
CA GLU A 607 -20.93 -36.94 -5.17
C GLU A 607 -21.89 -36.15 -6.07
N ASP A 608 -21.33 -35.22 -6.83
CA ASP A 608 -22.05 -34.50 -7.90
C ASP A 608 -22.30 -35.47 -9.08
N GLY A 609 -23.36 -36.27 -8.95
CA GLY A 609 -23.80 -37.27 -9.94
C GLY A 609 -25.07 -36.89 -10.72
N PRO A 610 -25.56 -37.76 -11.62
CA PRO A 610 -26.78 -37.50 -12.40
C PRO A 610 -28.00 -37.40 -11.48
N GLU A 611 -28.88 -36.45 -11.80
CA GLU A 611 -30.12 -36.24 -11.05
C GLU A 611 -31.00 -37.50 -11.04
N PRO A 612 -31.75 -37.76 -9.95
CA PRO A 612 -31.95 -36.90 -8.78
C PRO A 612 -30.99 -37.17 -7.61
N ARG A 613 -30.67 -36.10 -6.86
CA ARG A 613 -29.91 -36.17 -5.60
C ARG A 613 -30.64 -37.02 -4.55
N PRO A 614 -29.91 -37.65 -3.62
CA PRO A 614 -30.51 -38.39 -2.52
C PRO A 614 -31.35 -37.46 -1.63
N ILE A 615 -32.60 -37.86 -1.36
CA ILE A 615 -33.49 -37.15 -0.44
C ILE A 615 -33.10 -37.54 0.99
N LEU A 616 -32.52 -36.59 1.74
CA LEU A 616 -32.12 -36.81 3.12
C LEU A 616 -33.30 -36.56 4.08
N PRO A 617 -33.56 -37.48 5.04
CA PRO A 617 -34.63 -37.30 6.02
C PRO A 617 -34.32 -36.17 7.01
N GLY A 618 -35.36 -35.60 7.60
CA GLY A 618 -35.25 -34.50 8.57
C GLY A 618 -34.72 -33.19 7.97
N ASP A 619 -34.37 -32.27 8.86
CA ASP A 619 -33.93 -30.91 8.50
C ASP A 619 -32.46 -30.63 8.80
N ASN A 620 -31.77 -31.53 9.51
CA ASN A 620 -30.33 -31.39 9.73
C ASN A 620 -29.58 -31.75 8.46
N ARG A 621 -28.63 -30.90 8.07
CA ARG A 621 -27.68 -31.16 6.98
C ARG A 621 -26.27 -30.96 7.50
N THR A 622 -25.40 -31.91 7.19
CA THR A 622 -23.97 -31.81 7.49
C THR A 622 -23.21 -31.64 6.20
N PHE A 623 -22.33 -30.66 6.16
CA PHE A 623 -21.47 -30.33 5.03
C PHE A 623 -20.02 -30.55 5.44
N ARG A 624 -19.27 -31.26 4.59
CA ARG A 624 -17.83 -31.35 4.72
C ARG A 624 -17.19 -30.21 3.93
N VAL A 625 -16.27 -29.50 4.57
CA VAL A 625 -15.57 -28.35 4.00
C VAL A 625 -14.07 -28.48 4.17
N MET A 626 -13.34 -27.79 3.29
CA MET A 626 -11.91 -27.57 3.34
C MET A 626 -11.64 -26.20 3.95
N LEU A 627 -10.75 -26.14 4.94
CA LEU A 627 -10.30 -24.90 5.56
C LEU A 627 -8.97 -24.44 4.96
N ASP A 628 -8.71 -23.13 4.95
CA ASP A 628 -7.42 -22.62 4.52
C ASP A 628 -6.31 -23.07 5.48
N CYS A 629 -5.32 -23.78 4.94
CA CYS A 629 -4.27 -24.42 5.71
C CYS A 629 -3.27 -23.42 6.30
N ASN A 630 -3.03 -22.29 5.62
CA ASN A 630 -2.19 -21.21 6.16
C ASN A 630 -2.89 -20.56 7.34
N GLN A 631 -4.17 -20.22 7.18
CA GLN A 631 -4.97 -19.60 8.24
C GLN A 631 -5.09 -20.52 9.45
N TYR A 632 -5.38 -21.81 9.24
CA TYR A 632 -5.46 -22.81 10.31
C TYR A 632 -4.18 -22.87 11.12
N ARG A 633 -3.03 -22.92 10.44
CA ARG A 633 -1.74 -22.92 11.13
C ARG A 633 -1.54 -21.64 11.96
N GLN A 634 -1.81 -20.48 11.38
CA GLN A 634 -1.65 -19.20 12.08
C GLN A 634 -2.54 -19.12 13.32
N ASP A 635 -3.78 -19.62 13.24
CA ASP A 635 -4.71 -19.67 14.36
C ASP A 635 -4.27 -20.66 15.44
N MET A 636 -3.76 -21.84 15.06
CA MET A 636 -3.17 -22.80 16.01
C MET A 636 -1.92 -22.26 16.70
N ASP A 637 -1.06 -21.56 15.97
CA ASP A 637 0.13 -20.90 16.54
C ASP A 637 -0.29 -19.82 17.56
N ARG A 638 -1.36 -19.05 17.26
CA ARG A 638 -1.98 -18.09 18.18
C ARG A 638 -2.59 -18.76 19.42
N ALA A 639 -3.28 -19.88 19.24
CA ALA A 639 -3.90 -20.65 20.33
C ALA A 639 -2.84 -21.26 21.26
N ALA A 640 -1.74 -21.78 20.70
CA ALA A 640 -0.59 -22.26 21.46
C ALA A 640 0.08 -21.17 22.33
N GLN A 641 -0.06 -19.90 21.94
CA GLN A 641 0.38 -18.73 22.71
C GLN A 641 -0.65 -18.26 23.77
N GLY A 642 -1.74 -19.01 23.97
CA GLY A 642 -2.75 -18.74 24.99
C GLY A 642 -3.95 -17.92 24.51
N LYS A 643 -4.11 -17.68 23.20
CA LYS A 643 -5.37 -17.15 22.64
C LYS A 643 -6.43 -18.26 22.55
N GLU A 644 -7.69 -17.87 22.42
CA GLU A 644 -8.79 -18.84 22.26
C GLU A 644 -8.68 -19.60 20.93
N ASP A 645 -9.11 -20.86 20.92
CA ASP A 645 -9.21 -21.64 19.69
C ASP A 645 -10.44 -21.19 18.88
N VAL A 646 -10.19 -20.49 17.77
CA VAL A 646 -11.21 -19.95 16.88
C VAL A 646 -12.15 -21.05 16.36
N TYR A 647 -11.63 -22.27 16.14
CA TYR A 647 -12.37 -23.37 15.54
C TYR A 647 -13.41 -24.00 16.48
N GLU A 648 -13.42 -23.63 17.75
CA GLU A 648 -14.43 -24.08 18.72
C GLU A 648 -15.58 -23.07 18.89
N THR A 649 -15.57 -21.96 18.14
CA THR A 649 -16.39 -20.77 18.47
C THR A 649 -17.48 -20.46 17.45
N PHE A 650 -17.39 -21.01 16.25
CA PHE A 650 -18.28 -20.66 15.14
C PHE A 650 -19.73 -20.97 15.45
N ASN A 651 -20.62 -20.00 15.19
CA ASN A 651 -22.04 -20.13 15.43
C ASN A 651 -22.92 -19.72 14.24
N ILE A 652 -22.33 -19.25 13.14
CA ILE A 652 -23.02 -18.92 11.90
C ILE A 652 -22.23 -19.48 10.71
N LEU A 653 -22.94 -20.15 9.79
CA LEU A 653 -22.45 -20.49 8.45
C LEU A 653 -23.15 -19.57 7.44
N MET A 654 -22.38 -18.86 6.63
CA MET A 654 -22.87 -17.99 5.57
C MET A 654 -22.44 -18.50 4.20
N ARG A 655 -23.38 -18.64 3.27
CA ARG A 655 -23.11 -18.89 1.85
C ARG A 655 -23.23 -17.59 1.05
N ARG A 656 -22.62 -17.52 -0.12
CA ARG A 656 -22.74 -16.39 -1.06
C ARG A 656 -23.42 -16.81 -2.35
N LYS A 657 -23.75 -15.84 -3.22
CA LYS A 657 -24.31 -16.14 -4.55
C LYS A 657 -23.20 -16.71 -5.45
N PRO A 658 -23.39 -17.86 -6.13
CA PRO A 658 -22.31 -18.48 -6.91
C PRO A 658 -21.65 -17.57 -7.95
N LYS A 659 -22.43 -16.70 -8.62
CA LYS A 659 -21.91 -15.77 -9.64
C LYS A 659 -20.97 -14.70 -9.10
N GLU A 660 -21.08 -14.37 -7.82
CA GLU A 660 -20.32 -13.33 -7.11
C GLU A 660 -19.23 -13.96 -6.21
N ASN A 661 -19.02 -15.28 -6.30
CA ASN A 661 -18.25 -16.05 -5.32
C ASN A 661 -17.10 -16.88 -5.90
N ASN A 662 -16.51 -16.42 -7.01
CA ASN A 662 -15.39 -17.09 -7.66
C ASN A 662 -14.01 -16.60 -7.16
N PHE A 663 -13.99 -15.70 -6.17
CA PHE A 663 -12.78 -14.96 -5.84
C PHE A 663 -11.61 -15.86 -5.44
N LYS A 664 -11.85 -16.87 -4.59
CA LYS A 664 -10.81 -17.79 -4.12
C LYS A 664 -10.17 -18.56 -5.26
N ALA A 665 -10.98 -19.06 -6.21
CA ALA A 665 -10.47 -19.82 -7.36
C ALA A 665 -9.58 -18.94 -8.27
N VAL A 666 -9.96 -17.68 -8.46
CA VAL A 666 -9.12 -16.71 -9.21
C VAL A 666 -7.82 -16.43 -8.46
N LEU A 667 -7.87 -16.18 -7.15
CA LEU A 667 -6.68 -15.93 -6.33
C LEU A 667 -5.73 -17.13 -6.29
N GLU A 668 -6.28 -18.34 -6.18
CA GLU A 668 -5.53 -19.60 -6.25
C GLU A 668 -4.86 -19.77 -7.62
N THR A 669 -5.60 -19.50 -8.72
CA THR A 669 -5.05 -19.55 -10.08
C THR A 669 -3.90 -18.56 -10.27
N ILE A 670 -4.05 -17.31 -9.81
CA ILE A 670 -2.98 -16.30 -9.91
C ILE A 670 -1.76 -16.73 -9.09
N ARG A 671 -1.96 -17.27 -7.88
CA ARG A 671 -0.88 -17.80 -7.05
C ARG A 671 -0.18 -18.98 -7.70
N GLU A 672 -0.92 -19.91 -8.30
CA GLU A 672 -0.36 -21.04 -9.05
C GLU A 672 0.47 -20.56 -10.23
N LEU A 673 -0.03 -19.59 -11.02
CA LEU A 673 0.73 -18.96 -12.10
C LEU A 673 2.06 -18.42 -11.59
N MET A 674 2.06 -17.67 -10.48
CA MET A 674 3.28 -17.12 -9.87
C MET A 674 4.28 -18.17 -9.36
N ASN A 675 3.84 -19.43 -9.16
CA ASN A 675 4.71 -20.57 -8.82
C ASN A 675 5.26 -21.30 -10.07
N THR A 676 4.81 -20.93 -11.27
CA THR A 676 5.37 -21.41 -12.53
C THR A 676 6.39 -20.42 -13.08
N GLU A 677 7.14 -20.82 -14.10
CA GLU A 677 8.04 -19.91 -14.83
C GLU A 677 7.31 -18.79 -15.60
N CYS A 678 5.97 -18.77 -15.61
CA CYS A 678 5.15 -17.76 -16.29
C CYS A 678 5.59 -17.52 -17.75
N VAL A 679 5.79 -18.60 -18.50
CA VAL A 679 6.29 -18.54 -19.88
C VAL A 679 5.26 -17.87 -20.78
N VAL A 680 5.46 -16.59 -21.07
CA VAL A 680 4.76 -15.82 -22.09
C VAL A 680 5.63 -15.76 -23.35
N PRO A 681 5.06 -15.60 -24.55
CA PRO A 681 5.87 -15.40 -25.75
C PRO A 681 6.81 -14.20 -25.60
N ASP A 682 8.09 -14.35 -25.94
CA ASP A 682 9.11 -13.31 -25.73
C ASP A 682 8.74 -11.96 -26.36
N TRP A 683 8.06 -12.00 -27.51
CA TRP A 683 7.60 -10.81 -28.23
C TRP A 683 6.40 -10.10 -27.58
N LEU A 684 5.75 -10.72 -26.58
CA LEU A 684 4.71 -10.10 -25.75
C LEU A 684 5.22 -9.66 -24.38
N HIS A 685 6.31 -10.23 -23.88
CA HIS A 685 6.79 -10.02 -22.51
C HIS A 685 6.91 -8.53 -22.18
N ASP A 686 7.68 -7.78 -22.97
CA ASP A 686 7.92 -6.36 -22.72
C ASP A 686 6.66 -5.52 -22.87
N ILE A 687 5.78 -5.88 -23.82
CA ILE A 687 4.51 -5.19 -24.06
C ILE A 687 3.56 -5.37 -22.87
N ILE A 688 3.47 -6.58 -22.31
CA ILE A 688 2.67 -6.86 -21.10
C ILE A 688 3.15 -6.02 -19.91
N LEU A 689 4.47 -5.86 -19.77
CA LEU A 689 5.07 -5.05 -18.71
C LEU A 689 5.05 -3.55 -19.01
N GLY A 690 4.59 -3.13 -20.20
CA GLY A 690 4.51 -1.74 -20.62
C GLY A 690 5.85 -1.10 -21.00
N TYR A 691 6.88 -1.92 -21.25
CA TYR A 691 8.20 -1.48 -21.69
C TYR A 691 8.35 -1.61 -23.22
N GLY A 692 9.41 -0.98 -23.74
CA GLY A 692 9.80 -1.13 -25.14
C GLY A 692 8.90 -0.41 -26.13
N ASP A 693 8.93 -0.88 -27.38
CA ASP A 693 8.13 -0.35 -28.49
C ASP A 693 6.76 -1.06 -28.51
N PRO A 694 5.63 -0.35 -28.33
CA PRO A 694 4.31 -0.95 -28.41
C PRO A 694 3.98 -1.54 -29.79
N GLY A 695 4.70 -1.14 -30.85
CA GLY A 695 4.56 -1.68 -32.21
C GLY A 695 5.36 -2.96 -32.47
N ALA A 696 6.13 -3.47 -31.50
CA ALA A 696 7.04 -4.61 -31.70
C ALA A 696 6.35 -5.96 -32.00
N ALA A 697 5.04 -6.06 -31.77
CA ALA A 697 4.23 -7.27 -31.97
C ALA A 697 3.19 -7.16 -33.11
N HIS A 698 3.31 -6.15 -33.98
CA HIS A 698 2.40 -5.93 -35.11
C HIS A 698 2.70 -6.86 -36.30
#